data_AF-A0A9P1CZT2-F1
#
_entry.id   AF-A0A9P1CZT2-F1
#
_cell.length_a   1.000
_cell.length_b   1.000
_cell.length_c   1.000
_cell.angle_alpha   90.00
_cell.angle_beta   90.00
_cell.angle_gamma   90.00
#
_symmetry.space_group_name_H-M   'P 1'
#
loop_
_entity.id
_entity.type
_entity.pdbx_description
1 polymer ?
#
loop_
_entity_poly.entity_id
_entity_poly.type
_entity_poly.pdbx_seq_one_letter_code
_entity_poly.pdbx_strand_id
1 'polypeptide(L)'
;MTADAFLAVVSACAKGCGDAKQVAEVLSVLESGSLWPELREIGWEKLRLAEAQLRSFALDELAKARRGHPVPALTEVPEDLLRPPWIEVPTRADAAFRKQHDELEVLCTADCHPEMDEAGLCWHCWHKDECNGRPTEIKELLELSLRLSKSASMSHRARIAEECWPYIQRLTEEVEALAPRKLLVLGGLGVSAVRAAKAGGDVVLLLPDANETMQEVLQQVMRDNGVSEQVRVVSAVTSLDLESFDACALEGLEPDGIFGSGVVEIWQKLQPRMRAKVFPQSLQISVALAKARLTEAAGVKVELDLFADSHGGLAPIPQAVPPLDTGTPIVPQTVSTKSRCLDLRLDEPFEATSGELQLSILESKPVDSLLLCWEVAFESGEGWSGESLQALPARLEILPAGHCVDLRWHCNLQRVWFEVPQLNLFATAPLPRVFLLDWYAQMLNDTARNVAFEHGLQRSLREGGRVVDLGCGCGLLTRLALRQGASEALAVEIAPHLARLARRMLPEAKVICGDLRAVMVDEAERFDVVVAELLDAGGLGEKIVPFLRHAKSRLLRPDGCCIPRRLRIRSVLLDVHLSKGHRVDLAAWEPFWLPARASRGEWLGIDLDAGAEWQPASNIIDLFDLNFEGSHSDLIEALQEREHLFELLADADYNAVAWWFEADLGIGEPGSCDLTSAPRRFRPAKCDATHWVQAVAGLGRSRSGRSLTMRVRTDGVQITWLPEEEESVCSPLLDAWRQQAAEADQKLRDLERHLDAGGDVARLAAVKSAALCLSAQPRRFGLEATPEVVSRLLKALFV
;
A
#
# COMPACT_ATOMS: atom_id res chain seq x y z
N MET A 1 -6.75 49.09 1.21
CA MET A 1 -5.83 48.58 0.16
C MET A 1 -6.69 47.90 -0.89
N THR A 2 -6.42 48.06 -2.19
CA THR A 2 -7.18 47.37 -3.27
C THR A 2 -6.55 46.01 -3.59
N ALA A 3 -7.28 45.10 -4.25
CA ALA A 3 -6.76 43.76 -4.54
C ALA A 3 -5.52 43.76 -5.47
N ASP A 4 -5.47 44.71 -6.42
CA ASP A 4 -4.28 44.92 -7.25
C ASP A 4 -3.07 45.45 -6.45
N ALA A 5 -3.32 46.31 -5.45
CA ALA A 5 -2.27 46.79 -4.55
C ALA A 5 -1.77 45.67 -3.62
N PHE A 6 -2.66 44.78 -3.17
CA PHE A 6 -2.31 43.57 -2.43
C PHE A 6 -1.39 42.65 -3.24
N LEU A 7 -1.79 42.33 -4.48
CA LEU A 7 -0.99 41.48 -5.37
C LEU A 7 0.34 42.13 -5.78
N ALA A 8 0.38 43.46 -5.90
CA ALA A 8 1.62 44.19 -6.15
C ALA A 8 2.60 44.10 -4.96
N VAL A 9 2.12 44.18 -3.71
CA VAL A 9 2.95 44.01 -2.52
C VAL A 9 3.43 42.57 -2.38
N VAL A 10 2.57 41.58 -2.62
CA VAL A 10 2.94 40.15 -2.67
C VAL A 10 4.00 39.91 -3.75
N SER A 11 3.80 40.44 -4.96
CA SER A 11 4.75 40.30 -6.08
C SER A 11 6.09 40.99 -5.80
N ALA A 12 6.08 42.14 -5.11
CA ALA A 12 7.29 42.83 -4.67
C ALA A 12 8.04 42.06 -3.57
N CYS A 13 7.33 41.40 -2.64
CA CYS A 13 7.91 40.54 -1.62
C CYS A 13 8.51 39.26 -2.23
N ALA A 14 7.84 38.65 -3.21
CA ALA A 14 8.33 37.49 -3.95
C ALA A 14 9.61 37.79 -4.77
N LYS A 15 9.83 39.05 -5.14
CA LYS A 15 11.06 39.53 -5.81
C LYS A 15 12.15 40.00 -4.84
N GLY A 16 11.93 39.89 -3.52
CA GLY A 16 12.87 40.29 -2.48
C GLY A 16 12.99 41.81 -2.26
N CYS A 17 11.99 42.59 -2.72
CA CYS A 17 12.02 44.07 -2.69
C CYS A 17 11.09 44.69 -1.63
N GLY A 18 10.44 43.89 -0.76
CA GLY A 18 9.48 44.36 0.25
C GLY A 18 10.09 44.70 1.61
N ASP A 19 9.39 45.51 2.42
CA ASP A 19 9.71 45.80 3.84
C ASP A 19 8.74 45.04 4.76
N ALA A 20 9.25 44.44 5.85
CA ALA A 20 8.48 43.75 6.89
C ALA A 20 7.31 44.58 7.44
N LYS A 21 7.42 45.92 7.45
CA LYS A 21 6.32 46.80 7.85
C LYS A 21 5.12 46.74 6.89
N GLN A 22 5.38 46.64 5.58
CA GLN A 22 4.33 46.49 4.56
C GLN A 22 3.67 45.11 4.63
N VAL A 23 4.45 44.07 4.90
CA VAL A 23 3.94 42.69 5.10
C VAL A 23 3.01 42.62 6.30
N ALA A 24 3.37 43.24 7.42
CA ALA A 24 2.52 43.28 8.62
C ALA A 24 1.20 44.05 8.37
N GLU A 25 1.26 45.16 7.62
CA GLU A 25 0.08 45.93 7.23
C GLU A 25 -0.85 45.13 6.30
N VAL A 26 -0.29 44.35 5.38
CA VAL A 26 -1.04 43.48 4.47
C VAL A 26 -1.71 42.31 5.20
N LEU A 27 -0.98 41.64 6.09
CA LEU A 27 -1.53 40.53 6.89
C LEU A 27 -2.67 41.02 7.79
N SER A 28 -2.51 42.18 8.42
CA SER A 28 -3.57 42.79 9.22
C SER A 28 -4.83 43.12 8.39
N VAL A 29 -4.67 43.49 7.13
CA VAL A 29 -5.80 43.76 6.22
C VAL A 29 -6.48 42.47 5.75
N LEU A 30 -5.74 41.39 5.49
CA LEU A 30 -6.31 40.06 5.24
C LEU A 30 -7.10 39.53 6.44
N GLU A 31 -6.53 39.66 7.63
CA GLU A 31 -7.16 39.30 8.91
C GLU A 31 -8.43 40.11 9.18
N SER A 32 -8.45 41.39 8.76
CA SER A 32 -9.65 42.25 8.89
C SER A 32 -10.80 41.86 7.96
N GLY A 33 -10.51 41.06 6.93
CA GLY A 33 -11.46 40.59 5.94
C GLY A 33 -11.99 41.63 4.94
N SER A 34 -11.52 42.87 5.01
CA SER A 34 -12.03 44.00 4.22
C SER A 34 -11.80 43.89 2.70
N LEU A 35 -10.97 42.95 2.24
CA LEU A 35 -10.51 42.81 0.85
C LEU A 35 -11.04 41.54 0.14
N TRP A 36 -11.70 40.63 0.85
CA TRP A 36 -12.17 39.35 0.30
C TRP A 36 -13.13 39.45 -0.89
N PRO A 37 -14.07 40.41 -0.96
CA PRO A 37 -14.97 40.54 -2.11
C PRO A 37 -14.25 40.84 -3.43
N GLU A 38 -13.21 41.67 -3.40
CA GLU A 38 -12.40 41.99 -4.59
C GLU A 38 -11.43 40.84 -4.96
N LEU A 39 -10.88 40.16 -3.94
CA LEU A 39 -9.99 39.01 -4.12
C LEU A 39 -10.70 37.79 -4.73
N ARG A 40 -12.02 37.62 -4.50
CA ARG A 40 -12.86 36.56 -5.10
C ARG A 40 -12.86 36.58 -6.64
N GLU A 41 -12.69 37.74 -7.28
CA GLU A 41 -12.73 37.83 -8.75
C GLU A 41 -11.41 37.43 -9.45
N ILE A 42 -10.32 37.24 -8.70
CA ILE A 42 -8.96 37.10 -9.27
C ILE A 42 -8.50 35.63 -9.40
N GLY A 43 -9.30 34.68 -8.90
CA GLY A 43 -9.09 33.22 -9.05
C GLY A 43 -8.26 32.58 -7.92
N TRP A 44 -8.66 31.36 -7.51
CA TRP A 44 -8.28 30.82 -6.20
C TRP A 44 -6.84 30.31 -6.07
N GLU A 45 -6.24 29.87 -7.18
CA GLU A 45 -4.83 29.46 -7.24
C GLU A 45 -3.88 30.63 -6.97
N LYS A 46 -4.21 31.84 -7.45
CA LYS A 46 -3.37 33.04 -7.27
C LYS A 46 -3.35 33.54 -5.82
N LEU A 47 -4.45 33.37 -5.09
CA LEU A 47 -4.56 33.78 -3.68
C LEU A 47 -3.82 32.85 -2.72
N ARG A 48 -3.90 31.54 -2.93
CA ARG A 48 -3.10 30.58 -2.15
C ARG A 48 -1.60 30.74 -2.39
N LEU A 49 -1.21 31.00 -3.63
CA LEU A 49 0.18 31.29 -3.98
C LEU A 49 0.68 32.56 -3.28
N ALA A 50 -0.15 33.60 -3.20
CA ALA A 50 0.17 34.86 -2.55
C ALA A 50 0.35 34.74 -1.03
N GLU A 51 -0.52 33.98 -0.35
CA GLU A 51 -0.43 33.73 1.10
C GLU A 51 0.83 32.91 1.46
N ALA A 52 1.11 31.85 0.70
CA ALA A 52 2.30 31.03 0.89
C ALA A 52 3.60 31.84 0.72
N GLN A 53 3.65 32.74 -0.26
CA GLN A 53 4.80 33.61 -0.52
C GLN A 53 5.05 34.64 0.60
N LEU A 54 4.00 35.22 1.18
CA LEU A 54 4.10 36.15 2.33
C LEU A 54 4.67 35.46 3.58
N ARG A 55 4.27 34.21 3.84
CA ARG A 55 4.77 33.41 4.97
C ARG A 55 6.22 32.98 4.77
N SER A 56 6.61 32.67 3.53
CA SER A 56 8.00 32.38 3.16
C SER A 56 8.93 33.58 3.37
N PHE A 57 8.47 34.80 3.07
CA PHE A 57 9.27 36.03 3.26
C PHE A 57 9.60 36.30 4.74
N ALA A 58 8.65 36.04 5.65
CA ALA A 58 8.88 36.18 7.09
C ALA A 58 9.96 35.21 7.62
N LEU A 59 10.03 34.00 7.06
CA LEU A 59 11.06 32.99 7.37
C LEU A 59 12.44 33.37 6.79
N ASP A 60 12.46 34.05 5.64
CA ASP A 60 13.71 34.50 5.00
C ASP A 60 14.31 35.73 5.71
N GLU A 61 13.49 36.63 6.26
CA GLU A 61 13.95 37.72 7.14
C GLU A 61 14.50 37.18 8.49
N LEU A 62 13.90 36.11 9.02
CA LEU A 62 14.45 35.33 10.14
C LEU A 62 15.83 34.71 9.78
N ALA A 63 16.01 34.29 8.53
CA ALA A 63 17.30 33.79 8.03
C ALA A 63 18.33 34.91 7.77
N LYS A 64 17.91 36.13 7.41
CA LYS A 64 18.79 37.31 7.29
C LYS A 64 19.25 37.82 8.66
N ALA A 65 18.39 37.75 9.68
CA ALA A 65 18.78 37.98 11.08
C ALA A 65 19.88 37.00 11.54
N ARG A 66 19.82 35.74 11.11
CA ARG A 66 20.87 34.72 11.37
C ARG A 66 22.21 35.02 10.69
N ARG A 67 22.26 35.88 9.66
CA ARG A 67 23.49 36.29 8.96
C ARG A 67 24.13 37.57 9.52
N GLY A 68 23.63 38.09 10.66
CA GLY A 68 24.25 39.19 11.39
C GLY A 68 23.73 40.60 11.06
N HIS A 69 22.59 40.71 10.37
CA HIS A 69 21.90 42.00 10.24
C HIS A 69 21.08 42.32 11.51
N PRO A 70 21.10 43.57 12.02
CA PRO A 70 20.59 43.88 13.35
C PRO A 70 19.06 43.85 13.44
N VAL A 71 18.52 43.04 14.36
CA VAL A 71 17.11 43.02 14.80
C VAL A 71 17.09 42.85 16.35
N PRO A 72 16.18 43.48 17.12
CA PRO A 72 16.20 43.44 18.60
C PRO A 72 15.66 42.12 19.20
N ALA A 73 16.01 41.88 20.47
CA ALA A 73 16.25 40.58 21.10
C ALA A 73 15.05 39.67 21.46
N LEU A 74 15.24 38.36 21.20
CA LEU A 74 14.65 37.23 21.92
C LEU A 74 15.82 36.35 22.38
N THR A 75 16.27 36.55 23.62
CA THR A 75 17.40 35.83 24.21
C THR A 75 16.89 34.76 25.19
N GLU A 76 17.49 33.57 25.06
CA GLU A 76 17.60 32.46 26.03
C GLU A 76 16.65 31.24 25.86
N VAL A 77 16.97 30.34 24.91
CA VAL A 77 17.46 28.94 25.11
C VAL A 77 17.72 28.26 23.73
N PRO A 78 18.78 27.45 23.59
CA PRO A 78 19.02 26.53 22.47
C PRO A 78 18.39 25.14 22.70
N GLU A 79 17.71 24.60 21.70
CA GLU A 79 17.31 23.18 21.58
C GLU A 79 17.52 22.79 20.12
N ASP A 80 18.69 22.25 19.83
CA ASP A 80 18.97 21.55 18.59
C ASP A 80 17.80 20.61 18.25
N LEU A 81 17.45 20.50 16.97
CA LEU A 81 17.02 19.22 16.40
C LEU A 81 15.71 18.56 16.92
N LEU A 82 14.96 19.19 17.83
CA LEU A 82 13.82 18.57 18.51
C LEU A 82 12.47 19.24 18.16
N ARG A 83 11.95 19.00 16.94
CA ARG A 83 10.54 18.66 16.62
C ARG A 83 10.16 18.93 15.15
N PRO A 84 9.31 18.08 14.53
CA PRO A 84 8.89 18.21 13.12
C PRO A 84 7.92 19.39 12.90
N PRO A 85 7.90 20.03 11.70
CA PRO A 85 7.28 21.35 11.49
C PRO A 85 5.75 21.37 11.25
N TRP A 86 4.97 20.32 11.56
CA TRP A 86 3.55 20.30 11.15
C TRP A 86 2.49 20.68 12.20
N ILE A 87 2.83 21.05 13.44
CA ILE A 87 1.81 21.46 14.43
C ILE A 87 2.32 22.61 15.31
N GLU A 88 1.97 23.84 14.97
CA GLU A 88 1.70 24.88 15.97
C GLU A 88 0.19 25.17 15.96
N VAL A 89 -0.51 24.75 17.02
CA VAL A 89 -1.84 25.29 17.33
C VAL A 89 -1.61 26.67 17.95
N PRO A 90 -2.25 27.75 17.47
CA PRO A 90 -2.04 29.10 17.99
C PRO A 90 -2.34 29.17 19.50
N THR A 91 -1.39 29.67 20.28
CA THR A 91 -1.50 29.86 21.74
C THR A 91 -2.44 31.01 22.15
N ARG A 92 -3.24 31.57 21.24
CA ARG A 92 -4.05 32.79 21.48
C ARG A 92 -5.54 32.59 21.81
N ALA A 93 -6.03 31.37 21.97
CA ALA A 93 -7.40 31.17 22.47
C ALA A 93 -7.43 31.39 24.00
N ASP A 94 -8.07 32.48 24.43
CA ASP A 94 -8.16 32.97 25.81
C ASP A 94 -8.68 31.91 26.79
N ALA A 95 -8.09 31.86 27.99
CA ALA A 95 -8.30 30.82 29.00
C ALA A 95 -9.74 30.78 29.56
N ALA A 96 -10.51 31.85 29.36
CA ALA A 96 -11.93 31.89 29.70
C ALA A 96 -12.82 31.10 28.71
N PHE A 97 -12.44 31.06 27.43
CA PHE A 97 -13.18 30.36 26.36
C PHE A 97 -13.03 28.83 26.48
N ARG A 98 -11.83 28.36 26.88
CA ARG A 98 -11.51 26.95 27.12
C ARG A 98 -12.26 26.31 28.31
N LYS A 99 -12.87 27.12 29.19
CA LYS A 99 -13.61 26.61 30.36
C LYS A 99 -15.09 26.32 30.07
N GLN A 100 -15.62 26.79 28.95
CA GLN A 100 -17.05 26.70 28.63
C GLN A 100 -17.37 25.77 27.45
N HIS A 101 -16.36 25.37 26.67
CA HIS A 101 -16.51 24.47 25.53
C HIS A 101 -15.50 23.34 25.62
N ASP A 102 -15.89 22.14 25.18
CA ASP A 102 -15.01 20.98 25.13
C ASP A 102 -13.83 21.28 24.21
N GLU A 103 -12.62 20.81 24.54
CA GLU A 103 -11.37 21.16 23.81
C GLU A 103 -11.37 20.71 22.34
N LEU A 104 -12.41 19.95 21.92
CA LEU A 104 -12.71 19.49 20.57
C LEU A 104 -13.49 20.49 19.70
N GLU A 105 -14.26 21.43 20.25
CA GLU A 105 -15.10 22.36 19.45
C GLU A 105 -14.32 23.54 18.83
N VAL A 106 -13.13 23.83 19.35
CA VAL A 106 -12.37 25.06 19.03
C VAL A 106 -11.58 24.94 17.71
N LEU A 107 -11.30 23.73 17.21
CA LEU A 107 -10.58 23.52 15.94
C LEU A 107 -11.51 23.50 14.71
N CYS A 108 -12.78 23.14 14.88
CA CYS A 108 -13.74 23.05 13.77
C CYS A 108 -14.25 24.43 13.28
N THR A 109 -14.13 25.48 14.11
CA THR A 109 -14.84 26.75 13.92
C THR A 109 -13.96 27.92 13.51
N ALA A 110 -12.64 27.82 13.60
CA ALA A 110 -11.76 28.97 13.38
C ALA A 110 -11.57 29.35 11.90
N ASP A 111 -11.71 28.40 10.95
CA ASP A 111 -11.41 28.62 9.52
C ASP A 111 -12.61 28.39 8.56
N CYS A 112 -13.81 28.11 9.07
CA CYS A 112 -14.96 27.81 8.24
C CYS A 112 -15.90 29.03 8.12
N HIS A 113 -15.85 29.73 6.99
CA HIS A 113 -16.83 30.77 6.67
C HIS A 113 -18.21 30.12 6.38
N PRO A 114 -19.33 30.62 6.95
CA PRO A 114 -20.67 30.01 6.81
C PRO A 114 -21.11 29.77 5.36
N GLU A 115 -20.76 30.69 4.45
CA GLU A 115 -21.06 30.56 3.01
C GLU A 115 -20.32 29.41 2.29
N MET A 116 -19.19 28.92 2.85
CA MET A 116 -18.43 27.78 2.32
C MET A 116 -19.04 26.43 2.75
N ASP A 117 -19.72 26.41 3.91
CA ASP A 117 -20.41 25.24 4.48
C ASP A 117 -21.67 24.91 3.65
N GLU A 118 -22.47 25.93 3.30
CA GLU A 118 -23.69 25.78 2.50
C GLU A 118 -23.44 25.35 1.03
N ALA A 119 -22.24 25.59 0.50
CA ALA A 119 -21.88 25.25 -0.88
C ALA A 119 -21.16 23.88 -1.03
N GLY A 120 -20.77 23.22 0.06
CA GLY A 120 -20.08 21.92 0.01
C GLY A 120 -18.62 21.99 -0.46
N LEU A 121 -17.94 23.13 -0.22
CA LEU A 121 -16.65 23.47 -0.84
C LEU A 121 -15.48 23.58 0.15
N CYS A 122 -15.71 23.45 1.46
CA CYS A 122 -14.62 23.38 2.44
C CYS A 122 -14.19 21.93 2.70
N TRP A 123 -12.94 21.74 3.13
CA TRP A 123 -12.40 20.43 3.53
C TRP A 123 -13.29 19.76 4.59
N HIS A 124 -13.78 20.54 5.56
CA HIS A 124 -14.76 20.09 6.55
C HIS A 124 -16.05 19.58 5.91
N CYS A 125 -16.59 20.14 4.82
CA CYS A 125 -17.79 19.63 4.12
C CYS A 125 -17.52 18.42 3.23
N TRP A 126 -16.31 18.30 2.68
CA TRP A 126 -15.91 17.09 1.96
C TRP A 126 -15.79 15.85 2.86
N HIS A 127 -15.56 16.06 4.15
CA HIS A 127 -15.36 15.00 5.14
C HIS A 127 -16.35 15.05 6.33
N LYS A 128 -17.32 15.98 6.34
CA LYS A 128 -18.33 16.16 7.42
C LYS A 128 -19.11 14.87 7.64
N ASP A 129 -19.49 14.24 6.53
CA ASP A 129 -20.21 12.98 6.52
C ASP A 129 -19.30 11.79 6.84
N GLU A 130 -18.00 11.88 6.53
CA GLU A 130 -17.00 10.82 6.74
C GLU A 130 -16.44 10.81 8.19
N CYS A 131 -16.63 11.87 8.98
CA CYS A 131 -16.04 12.02 10.32
C CYS A 131 -17.05 12.10 11.47
N ASN A 132 -18.35 12.00 11.21
CA ASN A 132 -19.47 12.16 12.17
C ASN A 132 -19.28 11.51 13.57
N GLY A 133 -18.58 12.20 14.50
CA GLY A 133 -18.72 12.08 15.96
C GLY A 133 -18.17 10.87 16.72
N ARG A 134 -17.17 10.12 16.23
CA ARG A 134 -16.71 8.84 16.86
C ARG A 134 -15.19 8.67 17.04
N PRO A 135 -14.50 9.56 17.80
CA PRO A 135 -13.05 9.52 18.00
C PRO A 135 -12.55 8.32 18.82
N THR A 136 -13.44 7.68 19.60
CA THR A 136 -13.10 6.54 20.45
C THR A 136 -12.89 5.27 19.63
N GLU A 137 -13.79 5.01 18.67
CA GLU A 137 -13.74 3.90 17.73
C GLU A 137 -12.50 3.95 16.84
N ILE A 138 -12.10 5.15 16.39
CA ILE A 138 -10.86 5.35 15.63
C ILE A 138 -9.65 5.02 16.50
N LYS A 139 -9.58 5.54 17.73
CA LYS A 139 -8.49 5.24 18.66
C LYS A 139 -8.38 3.74 18.93
N GLU A 140 -9.51 3.07 19.16
CA GLU A 140 -9.57 1.62 19.39
C GLU A 140 -9.05 0.84 18.18
N LEU A 141 -9.51 1.17 16.96
CA LEU A 141 -9.04 0.52 15.74
C LEU A 141 -7.52 0.60 15.56
N LEU A 142 -6.92 1.73 15.94
CA LEU A 142 -5.49 1.97 15.79
C LEU A 142 -4.64 1.25 16.83
N GLU A 143 -5.11 1.21 18.07
CA GLU A 143 -4.50 0.38 19.12
C GLU A 143 -4.54 -1.10 18.72
N LEU A 144 -5.64 -1.55 18.11
CA LEU A 144 -5.77 -2.90 17.56
C LEU A 144 -4.82 -3.12 16.38
N SER A 145 -4.73 -2.16 15.46
CA SER A 145 -3.85 -2.22 14.28
C SER A 145 -2.37 -2.27 14.64
N LEU A 146 -1.96 -1.54 15.68
CA LEU A 146 -0.59 -1.59 16.21
C LEU A 146 -0.28 -2.90 16.94
N ARG A 147 -1.28 -3.52 17.57
CA ARG A 147 -1.11 -4.88 18.12
C ARG A 147 -0.99 -5.91 17.00
N LEU A 148 -1.81 -5.75 15.96
CA LEU A 148 -1.79 -6.61 14.78
C LEU A 148 -0.50 -6.45 13.97
N SER A 149 0.09 -5.25 13.88
CA SER A 149 1.38 -5.03 13.21
C SER A 149 2.53 -5.81 13.83
N LYS A 150 2.59 -5.82 15.17
CA LYS A 150 3.58 -6.61 15.91
C LYS A 150 3.43 -8.10 15.61
N SER A 151 2.21 -8.59 15.43
CA SER A 151 1.99 -9.97 14.98
C SER A 151 2.31 -10.17 13.48
N ALA A 152 1.90 -9.27 12.60
CA ALA A 152 2.09 -9.35 11.14
C ALA A 152 3.58 -9.40 10.72
N SER A 153 4.48 -8.93 11.58
CA SER A 153 5.93 -8.97 11.38
C SER A 153 6.48 -10.36 11.01
N MET A 154 5.88 -11.45 11.51
CA MET A 154 6.29 -12.82 11.17
C MET A 154 6.07 -13.13 9.69
N SER A 155 4.87 -12.83 9.20
CA SER A 155 4.47 -13.14 7.82
C SER A 155 5.13 -12.21 6.81
N HIS A 156 5.28 -10.93 7.18
CA HIS A 156 6.06 -9.96 6.41
C HIS A 156 7.50 -10.45 6.19
N ARG A 157 8.17 -10.91 7.25
CA ARG A 157 9.56 -11.41 7.16
C ARG A 157 9.66 -12.68 6.31
N ALA A 158 8.76 -13.63 6.49
CA ALA A 158 8.75 -14.86 5.69
C ALA A 158 8.57 -14.56 4.19
N ARG A 159 7.76 -13.55 3.84
CA ARG A 159 7.52 -13.12 2.46
C ARG A 159 8.67 -12.29 1.88
N ILE A 160 9.14 -11.25 2.58
CA ILE A 160 10.24 -10.40 2.10
C ILE A 160 11.51 -11.21 1.86
N ALA A 161 11.75 -12.26 2.64
CA ALA A 161 12.91 -13.11 2.45
C ALA A 161 13.03 -13.64 1.01
N GLU A 162 11.91 -13.91 0.34
CA GLU A 162 11.90 -14.38 -1.06
C GLU A 162 12.49 -13.34 -2.02
N GLU A 163 12.12 -12.07 -1.84
CA GLU A 163 12.65 -10.95 -2.62
C GLU A 163 14.13 -10.66 -2.28
N CYS A 164 14.54 -10.99 -1.06
CA CYS A 164 15.90 -10.79 -0.56
C CYS A 164 16.85 -11.98 -0.78
N TRP A 165 16.45 -13.07 -1.44
CA TRP A 165 17.34 -14.24 -1.61
C TRP A 165 18.68 -13.95 -2.29
N PRO A 166 18.75 -13.19 -3.39
CA PRO A 166 20.04 -12.81 -3.96
C PRO A 166 20.94 -12.07 -2.95
N TYR A 167 20.35 -11.21 -2.13
CA TYR A 167 21.06 -10.48 -1.08
C TYR A 167 21.54 -11.39 0.04
N ILE A 168 20.67 -12.23 0.60
CA ILE A 168 20.98 -13.14 1.70
C ILE A 168 22.03 -14.16 1.26
N GLN A 169 21.93 -14.68 0.04
CA GLN A 169 22.95 -15.55 -0.52
C GLN A 169 24.31 -14.86 -0.52
N ARG A 170 24.40 -13.65 -1.10
CA ARG A 170 25.65 -12.91 -1.15
C ARG A 170 26.19 -12.59 0.24
N LEU A 171 25.33 -12.16 1.15
CA LEU A 171 25.70 -11.89 2.54
C LEU A 171 26.32 -13.13 3.19
N THR A 172 25.75 -14.31 2.98
CA THR A 172 26.29 -15.55 3.55
C THR A 172 27.63 -15.95 2.94
N GLU A 173 27.84 -15.75 1.64
CA GLU A 173 29.12 -16.02 0.97
C GLU A 173 30.24 -15.13 1.53
N GLU A 174 29.96 -13.84 1.77
CA GLU A 174 30.93 -12.91 2.36
C GLU A 174 31.29 -13.26 3.80
N VAL A 175 30.27 -13.62 4.60
CA VAL A 175 30.48 -14.03 5.99
C VAL A 175 31.30 -15.31 6.06
N GLU A 176 31.03 -16.29 5.19
CA GLU A 176 31.81 -17.53 5.12
C GLU A 176 33.24 -17.29 4.64
N ALA A 177 33.45 -16.40 3.66
CA ALA A 177 34.77 -16.05 3.17
C ALA A 177 35.63 -15.35 4.25
N LEU A 178 35.01 -14.53 5.11
CA LEU A 178 35.69 -13.90 6.24
C LEU A 178 36.03 -14.91 7.34
N ALA A 179 35.15 -15.90 7.57
CA ALA A 179 35.23 -16.86 8.67
C ALA A 179 35.46 -16.20 10.05
N PRO A 180 34.57 -15.28 10.48
CA PRO A 180 34.73 -14.57 11.76
C PRO A 180 34.68 -15.56 12.93
N ARG A 181 35.48 -15.31 13.98
CA ARG A 181 35.39 -16.13 15.22
C ARG A 181 34.11 -15.80 15.97
N LYS A 182 33.72 -14.52 15.97
CA LYS A 182 32.48 -14.05 16.57
C LYS A 182 31.71 -13.09 15.67
N LEU A 183 30.47 -13.44 15.34
CA LEU A 183 29.60 -12.71 14.42
C LEU A 183 28.34 -12.20 15.12
N LEU A 184 28.00 -10.92 14.88
CA LEU A 184 26.67 -10.38 15.16
C LEU A 184 25.84 -10.44 13.87
N VAL A 185 24.64 -11.00 13.92
CA VAL A 185 23.67 -10.93 12.82
C VAL A 185 22.50 -10.06 13.26
N LEU A 186 22.14 -9.06 12.45
CA LEU A 186 21.04 -8.13 12.71
C LEU A 186 19.86 -8.42 11.77
N GLY A 187 18.72 -8.81 12.34
CA GLY A 187 17.51 -9.07 11.55
C GLY A 187 17.48 -10.44 10.87
N GLY A 188 16.52 -10.61 9.95
CA GLY A 188 16.46 -11.76 9.04
C GLY A 188 15.75 -13.02 9.56
N LEU A 189 15.95 -14.12 8.84
CA LEU A 189 15.40 -15.45 9.14
C LEU A 189 16.41 -16.36 9.83
N GLY A 190 17.66 -15.91 9.97
CA GLY A 190 18.76 -16.64 10.61
C GLY A 190 19.64 -17.42 9.64
N VAL A 191 19.55 -17.16 8.33
CA VAL A 191 20.31 -17.92 7.32
C VAL A 191 21.82 -17.66 7.47
N SER A 192 22.22 -16.41 7.63
CA SER A 192 23.62 -16.01 7.84
C SER A 192 24.15 -16.58 9.15
N ALA A 193 23.31 -16.63 10.18
CA ALA A 193 23.68 -17.19 11.48
C ALA A 193 23.97 -18.69 11.39
N VAL A 194 23.09 -19.47 10.75
CA VAL A 194 23.29 -20.91 10.55
C VAL A 194 24.54 -21.19 9.72
N ARG A 195 24.75 -20.45 8.63
CA ARG A 195 25.90 -20.65 7.72
C ARG A 195 27.22 -20.36 8.43
N ALA A 196 27.31 -19.23 9.15
CA ALA A 196 28.48 -18.87 9.94
C ALA A 196 28.79 -19.88 11.06
N ALA A 197 27.75 -20.37 11.76
CA ALA A 197 27.90 -21.36 12.81
C ALA A 197 28.38 -22.72 12.26
N LYS A 198 27.86 -23.17 11.12
CA LYS A 198 28.35 -24.38 10.42
C LYS A 198 29.80 -24.24 9.96
N ALA A 199 30.28 -23.02 9.71
CA ALA A 199 31.68 -22.71 9.42
C ALA A 199 32.56 -22.60 10.69
N GLY A 200 31.99 -22.75 11.89
CA GLY A 200 32.71 -22.79 13.16
C GLY A 200 32.75 -21.46 13.95
N GLY A 201 31.98 -20.45 13.55
CA GLY A 201 31.88 -19.18 14.27
C GLY A 201 30.93 -19.23 15.48
N ASP A 202 31.23 -18.44 16.52
CA ASP A 202 30.30 -18.10 17.61
C ASP A 202 29.39 -16.96 17.15
N VAL A 203 28.07 -17.14 17.20
CA VAL A 203 27.12 -16.22 16.56
C VAL A 203 26.11 -15.70 17.57
N VAL A 204 25.87 -14.40 17.53
CA VAL A 204 24.72 -13.76 18.18
C VAL A 204 23.77 -13.25 17.12
N LEU A 205 22.54 -13.76 17.11
CA LEU A 205 21.46 -13.26 16.25
C LEU A 205 20.61 -12.29 17.07
N LEU A 206 20.69 -11.00 16.74
CA LEU A 206 19.91 -9.94 17.37
C LEU A 206 18.71 -9.57 16.51
N LEU A 207 17.52 -9.70 17.09
CA LEU A 207 16.29 -9.26 16.47
C LEU A 207 15.52 -8.36 17.44
N PRO A 208 15.66 -7.02 17.30
CA PRO A 208 14.96 -6.08 18.15
C PRO A 208 13.45 -6.20 17.94
N ASP A 209 12.69 -6.02 19.01
CA ASP A 209 11.23 -6.12 19.02
C ASP A 209 10.65 -7.52 18.68
N ALA A 210 11.50 -8.57 18.67
CA ALA A 210 11.04 -9.95 18.49
C ALA A 210 10.15 -10.42 19.65
N ASN A 211 8.90 -10.77 19.34
CA ASN A 211 8.01 -11.42 20.30
C ASN A 211 8.50 -12.85 20.65
N GLU A 212 7.91 -13.45 21.68
CA GLU A 212 8.28 -14.79 22.15
C GLU A 212 8.20 -15.85 21.06
N THR A 213 7.16 -15.80 20.23
CA THR A 213 6.95 -16.76 19.13
C THR A 213 8.05 -16.65 18.07
N MET A 214 8.47 -15.44 17.73
CA MET A 214 9.54 -15.17 16.77
C MET A 214 10.90 -15.68 17.28
N GLN A 215 11.18 -15.51 18.57
CA GLN A 215 12.38 -16.05 19.20
C GLN A 215 12.36 -17.59 19.16
N GLU A 216 11.22 -18.20 19.46
CA GLU A 216 11.06 -19.66 19.42
C GLU A 216 11.22 -20.23 18.00
N VAL A 217 10.67 -19.56 16.98
CA VAL A 217 10.85 -19.94 15.57
C VAL A 217 12.33 -19.90 15.17
N LEU A 218 13.05 -18.82 15.51
CA LEU A 218 14.48 -18.73 15.23
C LEU A 218 15.29 -19.79 15.99
N GLN A 219 14.96 -20.05 17.25
CA GLN A 219 15.60 -21.13 18.01
C GLN A 219 15.32 -22.51 17.39
N GLN A 220 14.10 -22.73 16.89
CA GLN A 220 13.74 -23.95 16.16
C GLN A 220 14.57 -24.08 14.87
N VAL A 221 14.72 -23.01 14.08
CA VAL A 221 15.64 -22.99 12.91
C VAL A 221 17.07 -23.40 13.33
N MET A 222 17.57 -22.88 14.46
CA MET A 222 18.90 -23.28 14.93
C MET A 222 18.97 -24.76 15.33
N ARG A 223 17.92 -25.31 15.95
CA ARG A 223 17.83 -26.73 16.32
C ARG A 223 17.77 -27.64 15.10
N ASP A 224 16.91 -27.33 14.14
CA ASP A 224 16.72 -28.11 12.90
C ASP A 224 18.00 -28.15 12.06
N ASN A 225 18.84 -27.12 12.18
CA ASN A 225 20.13 -27.05 11.51
C ASN A 225 21.32 -27.52 12.35
N GLY A 226 21.11 -27.95 13.61
CA GLY A 226 22.16 -28.48 14.49
C GLY A 226 23.18 -27.45 14.99
N VAL A 227 22.80 -26.17 15.15
CA VAL A 227 23.70 -25.06 15.51
C VAL A 227 23.33 -24.34 16.81
N SER A 228 22.45 -24.91 17.64
CA SER A 228 21.95 -24.26 18.86
C SER A 228 23.01 -23.96 19.92
N GLU A 229 24.15 -24.67 19.91
CA GLU A 229 25.25 -24.41 20.85
C GLU A 229 26.12 -23.21 20.42
N GLN A 230 26.16 -22.92 19.11
CA GLN A 230 26.97 -21.88 18.50
C GLN A 230 26.20 -20.58 18.26
N VAL A 231 24.86 -20.65 18.13
CA VAL A 231 24.01 -19.49 17.85
C VAL A 231 23.17 -19.11 19.06
N ARG A 232 23.41 -17.91 19.59
CA ARG A 232 22.58 -17.29 20.63
C ARG A 232 21.60 -16.29 20.03
N VAL A 233 20.31 -16.57 20.11
CA VAL A 233 19.24 -15.65 19.70
C VAL A 233 18.92 -14.68 20.86
N VAL A 234 18.92 -13.38 20.59
CA VAL A 234 18.63 -12.32 21.57
C VAL A 234 17.73 -11.24 20.99
N SER A 235 16.93 -10.60 21.85
CA SER A 235 16.04 -9.49 21.48
C SER A 235 16.55 -8.12 21.94
N ALA A 236 17.61 -8.09 22.76
CA ALA A 236 18.16 -6.86 23.32
C ALA A 236 19.69 -6.93 23.48
N VAL A 237 20.32 -5.76 23.39
CA VAL A 237 21.78 -5.60 23.40
C VAL A 237 22.37 -5.50 24.83
N THR A 238 21.52 -5.34 25.85
CA THR A 238 21.92 -4.99 27.22
C THR A 238 22.92 -5.95 27.88
N SER A 239 23.08 -7.17 27.36
CA SER A 239 23.99 -8.19 27.89
C SER A 239 25.14 -8.59 26.94
N LEU A 240 25.36 -7.84 25.86
CA LEU A 240 26.39 -8.16 24.87
C LEU A 240 27.69 -7.40 25.11
N ASP A 241 28.81 -8.13 25.08
CA ASP A 241 30.15 -7.56 24.99
C ASP A 241 30.43 -7.15 23.54
N LEU A 242 30.08 -5.92 23.20
CA LEU A 242 30.13 -5.38 21.83
C LEU A 242 31.56 -5.33 21.24
N GLU A 243 32.59 -5.21 22.07
CA GLU A 243 33.98 -5.15 21.60
C GLU A 243 34.51 -6.52 21.16
N SER A 244 33.84 -7.61 21.54
CA SER A 244 34.27 -8.98 21.26
C SER A 244 33.94 -9.50 19.85
N PHE A 245 33.15 -8.75 19.06
CA PHE A 245 32.71 -9.19 17.73
C PHE A 245 33.72 -8.80 16.65
N ASP A 246 34.03 -9.75 15.76
CA ASP A 246 34.89 -9.52 14.61
C ASP A 246 34.11 -8.92 13.43
N ALA A 247 32.83 -9.27 13.31
CA ALA A 247 31.98 -8.87 12.20
C ALA A 247 30.50 -8.67 12.60
N CYS A 248 29.79 -7.92 11.77
CA CYS A 248 28.35 -7.73 11.83
C CYS A 248 27.70 -7.91 10.44
N ALA A 249 26.65 -8.72 10.34
CA ALA A 249 25.90 -8.98 9.10
C ALA A 249 24.47 -8.43 9.21
N LEU A 250 24.07 -7.55 8.28
CA LEU A 250 22.75 -6.89 8.26
C LEU A 250 21.71 -7.70 7.47
N GLU A 251 21.35 -8.90 7.90
CA GLU A 251 20.42 -9.78 7.16
C GLU A 251 19.04 -9.18 6.93
N GLY A 252 18.56 -8.29 7.81
CA GLY A 252 17.23 -7.69 7.72
C GLY A 252 17.06 -6.52 6.75
N LEU A 253 17.93 -6.31 5.75
CA LEU A 253 17.69 -5.28 4.73
C LEU A 253 16.49 -5.66 3.84
N GLU A 254 15.64 -4.68 3.53
CA GLU A 254 14.40 -4.87 2.76
C GLU A 254 14.44 -4.06 1.45
N PRO A 255 13.95 -4.59 0.31
CA PRO A 255 14.04 -3.95 -1.02
C PRO A 255 13.17 -2.71 -1.15
N ASP A 256 12.27 -2.54 -0.20
CA ASP A 256 11.11 -1.68 -0.24
C ASP A 256 11.31 -0.39 0.57
N GLY A 257 12.38 -0.32 1.36
CA GLY A 257 12.79 0.92 2.01
C GLY A 257 14.21 0.96 2.53
N ILE A 258 14.98 -0.15 2.45
CA ILE A 258 16.36 -0.36 2.94
C ILE A 258 16.60 -0.03 4.43
N PHE A 259 16.21 1.17 4.84
CA PHE A 259 16.03 1.66 6.21
C PHE A 259 14.76 1.14 6.90
N GLY A 260 13.78 0.61 6.14
CA GLY A 260 12.44 0.25 6.64
C GLY A 260 12.43 -0.73 7.83
N SER A 261 13.37 -1.69 7.85
CA SER A 261 13.52 -2.66 8.94
C SER A 261 14.22 -2.13 10.18
N GLY A 262 14.85 -0.95 10.09
CA GLY A 262 15.63 -0.34 11.15
C GLY A 262 16.99 -0.98 11.43
N VAL A 263 17.42 -2.01 10.70
CA VAL A 263 18.71 -2.69 10.97
C VAL A 263 19.91 -1.74 10.79
N VAL A 264 19.82 -0.80 9.85
CA VAL A 264 20.84 0.25 9.64
C VAL A 264 20.90 1.20 10.84
N GLU A 265 19.75 1.61 11.38
CA GLU A 265 19.66 2.45 12.57
C GLU A 265 20.26 1.76 13.80
N ILE A 266 19.93 0.48 14.00
CA ILE A 266 20.45 -0.33 15.10
C ILE A 266 21.97 -0.44 14.96
N TRP A 267 22.47 -0.78 13.77
CA TRP A 267 23.91 -0.86 13.52
C TRP A 267 24.63 0.45 13.84
N GLN A 268 24.12 1.59 13.37
CA GLN A 268 24.70 2.91 13.62
C GLN A 268 24.74 3.30 15.11
N LYS A 269 23.82 2.78 15.93
CA LYS A 269 23.86 2.93 17.40
C LYS A 269 24.92 2.02 18.06
N LEU A 270 25.25 0.88 17.46
CA LEU A 270 26.17 -0.11 18.02
C LEU A 270 27.62 0.09 17.56
N GLN A 271 27.81 0.47 16.29
CA GLN A 271 29.09 0.61 15.61
C GLN A 271 30.12 1.46 16.38
N PRO A 272 29.79 2.58 17.06
CA PRO A 272 30.78 3.34 17.84
C PRO A 272 31.44 2.55 18.98
N ARG A 273 30.82 1.45 19.41
CA ARG A 273 31.29 0.55 20.48
C ARG A 273 31.77 -0.80 19.94
N MET A 274 31.79 -0.99 18.62
CA MET A 274 32.20 -2.22 17.96
C MET A 274 33.40 -1.93 17.04
N ARG A 275 34.42 -2.80 17.06
CA ARG A 275 35.53 -2.76 16.09
C ARG A 275 35.35 -3.81 14.99
N ALA A 276 34.10 -4.09 14.66
CA ALA A 276 33.70 -5.18 13.78
C ALA A 276 33.62 -4.73 12.32
N LYS A 277 33.96 -5.62 11.40
CA LYS A 277 33.68 -5.44 9.96
C LYS A 277 32.18 -5.59 9.70
N VAL A 278 31.57 -4.69 8.94
CA VAL A 278 30.14 -4.75 8.61
C VAL A 278 29.90 -5.26 7.19
N PHE A 279 28.84 -6.06 7.04
CA PHE A 279 28.32 -6.51 5.76
C PHE A 279 26.83 -6.15 5.66
N PRO A 280 26.40 -5.45 4.60
CA PRO A 280 27.20 -4.95 3.47
C PRO A 280 28.09 -3.76 3.89
N GLN A 281 28.96 -3.28 2.99
CA GLN A 281 29.91 -2.22 3.29
C GLN A 281 29.32 -0.81 3.09
N SER A 282 28.49 -0.65 2.06
CA SER A 282 27.87 0.64 1.76
C SER A 282 26.51 0.50 1.09
N LEU A 283 25.73 1.56 1.23
CA LEU A 283 24.45 1.77 0.59
C LEU A 283 24.49 3.06 -0.24
N GLN A 284 24.15 2.95 -1.52
CA GLN A 284 24.08 4.09 -2.43
C GLN A 284 22.66 4.26 -2.94
N ILE A 285 22.22 5.51 -3.06
CA ILE A 285 20.92 5.84 -3.66
C ILE A 285 21.16 6.91 -4.73
N SER A 286 20.61 6.64 -5.90
CA SER A 286 20.55 7.58 -7.02
C SER A 286 19.11 7.84 -7.39
N VAL A 287 18.83 9.04 -7.89
CA VAL A 287 17.49 9.48 -8.22
C VAL A 287 17.42 10.01 -9.65
N ALA A 288 16.28 9.79 -10.31
CA ALA A 288 15.91 10.40 -11.57
C ALA A 288 14.44 10.82 -11.55
N LEU A 289 14.09 11.80 -12.37
CA LEU A 289 12.69 12.12 -12.67
C LEU A 289 12.11 11.04 -13.58
N ALA A 290 10.86 10.67 -13.32
CA ALA A 290 10.16 9.63 -14.06
C ALA A 290 8.72 10.01 -14.39
N LYS A 291 8.21 9.36 -15.44
CA LYS A 291 6.80 9.23 -15.74
C LYS A 291 6.37 7.82 -15.34
N ALA A 292 5.61 7.70 -14.27
CA ALA A 292 5.16 6.42 -13.72
C ALA A 292 3.70 6.44 -13.28
N ARG A 293 2.93 7.53 -13.46
CA ARG A 293 1.49 7.50 -13.18
C ARG A 293 0.70 6.98 -14.37
N LEU A 294 -0.33 6.20 -14.06
CA LEU A 294 -1.33 5.81 -15.03
C LEU A 294 -2.18 7.04 -15.41
N THR A 295 -2.07 7.48 -16.67
CA THR A 295 -2.85 8.61 -17.20
C THR A 295 -3.95 8.18 -18.15
N GLU A 296 -3.89 6.93 -18.61
CA GLU A 296 -4.77 6.37 -19.63
C GLU A 296 -4.85 4.86 -19.45
N ALA A 297 -6.05 4.30 -19.60
CA ALA A 297 -6.32 2.87 -19.57
C ALA A 297 -7.28 2.53 -20.71
N ALA A 298 -6.95 1.55 -21.55
CA ALA A 298 -7.79 1.11 -22.67
C ALA A 298 -8.25 2.25 -23.63
N GLY A 299 -7.42 3.27 -23.85
CA GLY A 299 -7.79 4.43 -24.67
C GLY A 299 -8.63 5.48 -23.94
N VAL A 300 -8.85 5.33 -22.63
CA VAL A 300 -9.64 6.23 -21.78
C VAL A 300 -8.70 6.99 -20.85
N LYS A 301 -8.76 8.32 -20.88
CA LYS A 301 -8.02 9.17 -19.93
C LYS A 301 -8.49 8.87 -18.51
N VAL A 302 -7.56 8.54 -17.61
CA VAL A 302 -7.84 8.31 -16.19
C VAL A 302 -7.21 9.43 -15.37
N GLU A 303 -8.04 10.18 -14.63
CA GLU A 303 -7.59 11.30 -13.81
C GLU A 303 -7.40 10.87 -12.34
N LEU A 304 -6.39 10.03 -12.09
CA LEU A 304 -6.04 9.62 -10.73
C LEU A 304 -5.27 10.69 -9.94
N ASP A 305 -4.94 11.84 -10.54
CA ASP A 305 -4.10 12.87 -9.91
C ASP A 305 -4.66 13.37 -8.58
N LEU A 306 -5.99 13.50 -8.49
CA LEU A 306 -6.71 13.90 -7.28
C LEU A 306 -6.50 12.94 -6.09
N PHE A 307 -6.09 11.71 -6.38
CA PHE A 307 -5.79 10.63 -5.42
C PHE A 307 -4.29 10.38 -5.29
N ALA A 308 -3.54 10.64 -6.35
CA ALA A 308 -2.08 10.53 -6.37
C ALA A 308 -1.41 11.60 -5.49
N ASP A 309 -2.15 12.65 -5.13
CA ASP A 309 -1.77 13.61 -4.09
C ASP A 309 -1.67 12.99 -2.67
N SER A 310 -2.06 11.72 -2.50
CA SER A 310 -1.88 10.95 -1.26
C SER A 310 -0.49 10.33 -1.10
N HIS A 311 0.25 10.20 -2.20
CA HIS A 311 1.68 9.90 -2.17
C HIS A 311 2.52 11.15 -1.90
N GLY A 312 1.87 12.26 -1.54
CA GLY A 312 2.52 13.37 -0.85
C GLY A 312 3.14 12.90 0.46
N GLY A 313 4.36 12.36 0.38
CA GLY A 313 5.30 12.31 1.48
C GLY A 313 5.71 10.92 1.95
N LEU A 314 7.04 10.77 2.03
CA LEU A 314 7.78 10.11 3.11
C LEU A 314 8.28 8.67 2.93
N ALA A 315 7.74 7.86 2.02
CA ALA A 315 8.19 6.46 1.86
C ALA A 315 8.37 6.02 0.40
N PRO A 316 9.53 5.46 0.01
CA PRO A 316 9.68 4.82 -1.29
C PRO A 316 8.82 3.54 -1.35
N ILE A 317 8.23 3.28 -2.52
CA ILE A 317 7.55 2.01 -2.83
C ILE A 317 8.52 1.17 -3.65
N PRO A 318 8.85 -0.07 -3.25
CA PRO A 318 9.70 -0.95 -4.05
C PRO A 318 9.13 -1.06 -5.46
N GLN A 319 9.98 -0.87 -6.46
CA GLN A 319 9.79 -1.42 -7.78
C GLN A 319 10.49 -2.79 -7.80
N ALA A 320 10.13 -3.61 -6.83
CA ALA A 320 10.45 -5.03 -6.82
C ALA A 320 9.17 -5.77 -7.17
N VAL A 321 8.76 -5.63 -8.43
CA VAL A 321 8.42 -6.86 -9.12
C VAL A 321 9.19 -6.85 -10.43
N PRO A 322 9.96 -7.91 -10.80
CA PRO A 322 10.24 -8.17 -12.21
C PRO A 322 8.96 -7.98 -13.03
N PRO A 323 9.00 -7.74 -14.36
CA PRO A 323 7.78 -7.62 -15.15
C PRO A 323 6.84 -8.76 -14.76
N LEU A 324 5.79 -8.41 -14.03
CA LEU A 324 4.85 -9.38 -13.50
C LEU A 324 4.38 -10.15 -14.73
N ASP A 325 4.44 -11.48 -14.67
CA ASP A 325 3.69 -12.31 -15.62
C ASP A 325 2.17 -12.24 -15.34
N THR A 326 1.75 -11.25 -14.51
CA THR A 326 0.40 -10.84 -14.12
C THR A 326 0.18 -9.35 -14.48
N GLY A 327 -0.54 -9.07 -15.57
CA GLY A 327 -0.94 -7.72 -16.01
C GLY A 327 0.22 -6.86 -16.56
N THR A 328 -0.10 -5.79 -17.30
CA THR A 328 0.91 -4.83 -17.78
C THR A 328 1.41 -4.03 -16.57
N PRO A 329 2.63 -4.23 -16.04
CA PRO A 329 3.11 -3.41 -14.92
C PRO A 329 3.23 -1.96 -15.35
N ILE A 330 3.06 -1.03 -14.42
CA ILE A 330 3.40 0.36 -14.70
C ILE A 330 4.91 0.47 -14.72
N VAL A 331 5.49 0.46 -15.93
CA VAL A 331 6.93 0.61 -16.12
C VAL A 331 7.29 2.09 -16.09
N PRO A 332 8.03 2.57 -15.08
CA PRO A 332 8.44 3.96 -15.03
C PRO A 332 9.35 4.28 -16.21
N GLN A 333 9.08 5.40 -16.87
CA GLN A 333 9.95 5.93 -17.90
C GLN A 333 10.83 6.99 -17.28
N THR A 334 12.15 6.76 -17.27
CA THR A 334 13.11 7.78 -16.85
C THR A 334 13.06 8.97 -17.82
N VAL A 335 12.88 10.17 -17.28
CA VAL A 335 12.72 11.43 -18.05
C VAL A 335 13.94 12.35 -17.91
N SER A 336 14.76 12.17 -16.88
CA SER A 336 15.96 12.99 -16.65
C SER A 336 17.25 12.19 -16.57
N THR A 337 18.38 12.88 -16.47
CA THR A 337 19.63 12.31 -15.95
C THR A 337 19.39 11.64 -14.59
N LYS A 338 20.18 10.62 -14.28
CA LYS A 338 20.25 9.98 -12.97
C LYS A 338 21.44 10.54 -12.20
N SER A 339 21.23 10.92 -10.94
CA SER A 339 22.26 11.49 -10.08
C SER A 339 22.28 10.80 -8.72
N ARG A 340 23.48 10.51 -8.20
CA ARG A 340 23.65 9.97 -6.84
C ARG A 340 23.27 11.04 -5.81
N CYS A 341 22.37 10.71 -4.89
CA CYS A 341 21.99 11.57 -3.78
C CYS A 341 22.54 11.07 -2.44
N LEU A 342 22.74 9.76 -2.26
CA LEU A 342 23.28 9.19 -1.03
C LEU A 342 24.42 8.24 -1.31
N ASP A 343 25.47 8.31 -0.49
CA ASP A 343 26.56 7.34 -0.40
C ASP A 343 26.84 7.09 1.08
N LEU A 344 26.18 6.09 1.66
CA LEU A 344 26.28 5.73 3.06
C LEU A 344 27.32 4.64 3.24
N ARG A 345 28.44 4.99 3.88
CA ARG A 345 29.45 4.05 4.38
C ARG A 345 28.98 3.48 5.71
N LEU A 346 28.74 2.17 5.77
CA LEU A 346 28.23 1.54 7.00
C LEU A 346 29.31 1.39 8.07
N ASP A 347 30.58 1.47 7.68
CA ASP A 347 31.75 1.49 8.56
C ASP A 347 32.05 2.89 9.15
N GLU A 348 31.23 3.90 8.85
CA GLU A 348 31.37 5.27 9.32
C GLU A 348 30.10 5.73 10.07
N PRO A 349 30.23 6.59 11.11
CA PRO A 349 29.07 7.19 11.76
C PRO A 349 28.24 8.03 10.79
N PHE A 350 26.93 7.84 10.80
CA PHE A 350 26.00 8.61 9.99
C PHE A 350 25.29 9.70 10.79
N GLU A 351 25.27 10.90 10.24
CA GLU A 351 24.43 12.00 10.69
C GLU A 351 23.35 12.30 9.65
N ALA A 352 22.17 12.71 10.12
CA ALA A 352 21.10 13.14 9.22
C ALA A 352 21.61 14.25 8.31
N THR A 353 21.37 14.11 7.01
CA THR A 353 22.00 14.94 5.99
C THR A 353 20.99 15.32 4.91
N SER A 354 21.29 16.39 4.20
CA SER A 354 20.50 16.89 3.08
C SER A 354 21.41 17.51 2.03
N GLY A 355 20.98 17.49 0.78
CA GLY A 355 21.71 18.14 -0.30
C GLY A 355 20.79 18.61 -1.41
N GLU A 356 21.39 19.31 -2.37
CA GLU A 356 20.73 19.74 -3.59
C GLU A 356 21.40 19.06 -4.77
N LEU A 357 20.60 18.73 -5.79
CA LEU A 357 21.07 18.17 -7.04
C LEU A 357 20.26 18.74 -8.20
N GLN A 358 20.87 18.76 -9.39
CA GLN A 358 20.20 19.16 -10.62
C GLN A 358 20.03 17.95 -11.52
N LEU A 359 18.80 17.76 -11.99
CA LEU A 359 18.44 16.72 -12.96
C LEU A 359 18.11 17.38 -14.29
N SER A 360 18.82 17.01 -15.36
CA SER A 360 18.57 17.55 -16.70
C SER A 360 17.55 16.67 -17.43
N ILE A 361 16.53 17.29 -17.99
CA ILE A 361 15.49 16.62 -18.79
C ILE A 361 16.10 16.07 -20.07
N LEU A 362 15.98 14.76 -20.29
CA LEU A 362 16.46 14.07 -21.49
C LEU A 362 15.41 14.09 -22.59
N GLU A 363 14.14 13.92 -22.21
CA GLU A 363 13.01 13.83 -23.12
C GLU A 363 11.86 14.72 -22.64
N SER A 364 11.21 15.43 -23.56
CA SER A 364 10.05 16.26 -23.22
C SER A 364 8.80 15.42 -22.99
N LYS A 365 8.69 14.88 -21.77
CA LYS A 365 7.58 14.08 -21.27
C LYS A 365 7.04 14.68 -19.95
N PRO A 366 5.78 14.37 -19.58
CA PRO A 366 5.28 14.69 -18.24
C PRO A 366 6.14 14.02 -17.17
N VAL A 367 6.38 14.71 -16.05
CA VAL A 367 7.07 14.15 -14.89
C VAL A 367 6.10 14.13 -13.72
N ASP A 368 5.95 12.98 -13.10
CA ASP A 368 4.96 12.74 -12.04
C ASP A 368 5.50 11.92 -10.86
N SER A 369 6.73 11.43 -10.98
CA SER A 369 7.35 10.52 -10.02
C SER A 369 8.88 10.69 -10.00
N LEU A 370 9.49 10.21 -8.92
CA LEU A 370 10.92 10.02 -8.74
C LEU A 370 11.22 8.52 -8.79
N LEU A 371 12.19 8.14 -9.62
CA LEU A 371 12.76 6.80 -9.65
C LEU A 371 14.01 6.79 -8.78
N LEU A 372 13.97 6.04 -7.69
CA LEU A 372 15.09 5.80 -6.79
C LEU A 372 15.72 4.46 -7.16
N CYS A 373 16.97 4.48 -7.59
CA CYS A 373 17.76 3.27 -7.76
C CYS A 373 18.71 3.15 -6.57
N TRP A 374 18.67 2.02 -5.89
CA TRP A 374 19.53 1.75 -4.75
C TRP A 374 20.49 0.60 -5.04
N GLU A 375 21.68 0.70 -4.46
CA GLU A 375 22.77 -0.26 -4.63
C GLU A 375 23.40 -0.52 -3.27
N VAL A 376 23.45 -1.79 -2.89
CA VAL A 376 24.09 -2.32 -1.70
C VAL A 376 25.38 -3.01 -2.14
N ALA A 377 26.52 -2.50 -1.70
CA ALA A 377 27.82 -2.99 -2.15
C ALA A 377 28.52 -3.84 -1.09
N PHE A 378 29.19 -4.89 -1.56
CA PHE A 378 30.10 -5.74 -0.79
C PHE A 378 31.54 -5.51 -1.27
N GLU A 379 32.54 -5.72 -0.42
CA GLU A 379 33.95 -5.48 -0.75
C GLU A 379 34.49 -6.33 -1.92
N SER A 380 33.93 -7.52 -2.09
CA SER A 380 34.23 -8.44 -3.18
C SER A 380 33.73 -8.01 -4.55
N GLY A 381 32.92 -6.95 -4.63
CA GLY A 381 32.55 -6.25 -5.86
C GLY A 381 31.13 -6.50 -6.36
N GLU A 382 30.56 -7.71 -6.22
CA GLU A 382 29.15 -7.94 -6.60
C GLU A 382 28.23 -7.40 -5.50
N GLY A 383 27.29 -6.54 -5.90
CA GLY A 383 26.30 -5.91 -5.02
C GLY A 383 24.89 -6.46 -5.21
N TRP A 384 23.97 -5.98 -4.38
CA TRP A 384 22.53 -6.17 -4.54
C TRP A 384 21.90 -4.82 -4.87
N SER A 385 21.07 -4.75 -5.89
CA SER A 385 20.47 -3.48 -6.33
C SER A 385 19.01 -3.65 -6.71
N GLY A 386 18.30 -2.54 -6.72
CA GLY A 386 16.90 -2.50 -7.10
C GLY A 386 16.42 -1.08 -7.32
N GLU A 387 15.15 -0.97 -7.68
CA GLU A 387 14.49 0.29 -7.98
C GLU A 387 13.28 0.47 -7.05
N SER A 388 12.91 1.72 -6.83
CA SER A 388 11.73 2.13 -6.08
C SER A 388 11.17 3.42 -6.64
N LEU A 389 9.87 3.61 -6.50
CA LEU A 389 9.16 4.80 -6.98
C LEU A 389 8.65 5.62 -5.81
N GLN A 390 8.74 6.94 -5.97
CA GLN A 390 8.12 7.90 -5.09
C GLN A 390 7.36 8.91 -5.94
N ALA A 391 6.04 9.00 -5.81
CA ALA A 391 5.26 9.93 -6.61
C ALA A 391 5.54 11.39 -6.18
N LEU A 392 5.48 12.33 -7.13
CA LEU A 392 5.58 13.75 -6.83
C LEU A 392 4.25 14.32 -6.31
N PRO A 393 4.24 15.25 -5.35
CA PRO A 393 2.99 15.82 -4.84
C PRO A 393 2.18 16.60 -5.90
N ALA A 394 2.80 17.01 -7.01
CA ALA A 394 2.12 17.46 -8.21
C ALA A 394 2.94 17.08 -9.46
N ARG A 395 2.29 16.99 -10.61
CA ARG A 395 2.99 16.81 -11.89
C ARG A 395 3.75 18.08 -12.23
N LEU A 396 4.97 17.94 -12.72
CA LEU A 396 5.65 19.02 -13.42
C LEU A 396 5.02 19.15 -14.82
N GLU A 397 4.94 20.39 -15.32
CA GLU A 397 4.61 20.62 -16.73
C GLU A 397 5.61 19.91 -17.66
N ILE A 398 5.25 19.73 -18.93
CA ILE A 398 6.17 19.13 -19.91
C ILE A 398 7.35 20.09 -20.11
N LEU A 399 8.52 19.69 -19.62
CA LEU A 399 9.73 20.50 -19.68
C LEU A 399 10.53 20.20 -20.97
N PRO A 400 11.21 21.20 -21.56
CA PRO A 400 12.03 20.99 -22.75
C PRO A 400 13.30 20.18 -22.40
N ALA A 401 13.78 19.38 -23.36
CA ALA A 401 15.07 18.70 -23.23
C ALA A 401 16.20 19.70 -22.92
N GLY A 402 17.08 19.35 -21.99
CA GLY A 402 18.13 20.21 -21.45
C GLY A 402 17.70 21.14 -20.31
N HIS A 403 16.40 21.25 -20.01
CA HIS A 403 15.95 21.98 -18.82
C HIS A 403 16.47 21.28 -17.55
N CYS A 404 16.94 22.06 -16.58
CA CYS A 404 17.40 21.53 -15.29
C CYS A 404 16.32 21.73 -14.23
N VAL A 405 15.99 20.65 -13.53
CA VAL A 405 15.13 20.66 -12.35
C VAL A 405 16.01 20.54 -11.12
N ASP A 406 15.90 21.50 -10.21
CA ASP A 406 16.53 21.40 -8.89
C ASP A 406 15.72 20.43 -8.03
N LEU A 407 16.43 19.57 -7.32
CA LEU A 407 15.85 18.63 -6.36
C LEU A 407 16.63 18.77 -5.07
N ARG A 408 15.93 18.99 -3.95
CA ARG A 408 16.52 18.82 -2.63
C ARG A 408 16.21 17.42 -2.13
N TRP A 409 17.17 16.79 -1.49
CA TRP A 409 16.99 15.49 -0.89
C TRP A 409 17.42 15.55 0.57
N HIS A 410 16.83 14.68 1.36
CA HIS A 410 17.09 14.56 2.78
C HIS A 410 17.14 13.09 3.16
N CYS A 411 18.00 12.74 4.10
CA CYS A 411 18.17 11.39 4.59
C CYS A 411 18.32 11.39 6.11
N ASN A 412 17.64 10.45 6.76
CA ASN A 412 17.95 10.03 8.12
C ASN A 412 18.04 8.49 8.17
N LEU A 413 18.25 7.92 9.37
CA LEU A 413 18.36 6.46 9.53
C LEU A 413 17.05 5.69 9.31
N GLN A 414 15.96 6.38 9.01
CA GLN A 414 14.63 5.80 8.81
C GLN A 414 14.14 5.91 7.36
N ARG A 415 14.61 6.91 6.60
CA ARG A 415 14.14 7.17 5.22
C ARG A 415 15.01 8.17 4.44
N VAL A 416 14.75 8.19 3.13
CA VAL A 416 15.12 9.27 2.20
C VAL A 416 13.85 9.93 1.67
N TRP A 417 13.84 11.26 1.56
CA TRP A 417 12.75 12.01 0.94
C TRP A 417 13.26 13.21 0.14
N PHE A 418 12.41 13.75 -0.74
CA PHE A 418 12.81 14.77 -1.71
C PHE A 418 11.82 15.95 -1.73
N GLU A 419 12.34 17.12 -2.09
CA GLU A 419 11.60 18.35 -2.37
C GLU A 419 11.95 18.83 -3.77
N VAL A 420 10.94 19.27 -4.54
CA VAL A 420 11.14 19.91 -5.85
C VAL A 420 10.79 21.40 -5.68
N PRO A 421 11.77 22.31 -5.49
CA PRO A 421 11.51 23.71 -5.19
C PRO A 421 10.61 24.41 -6.21
N GLN A 422 10.70 24.01 -7.49
CA GLN A 422 9.91 24.58 -8.60
C GLN A 422 8.41 24.31 -8.45
N LEU A 423 8.02 23.24 -7.74
CA LEU A 423 6.61 22.95 -7.51
C LEU A 423 6.02 23.84 -6.42
N ASN A 424 6.82 24.60 -5.66
CA ASN A 424 6.38 25.52 -4.60
C ASN A 424 5.31 24.91 -3.67
N LEU A 425 5.46 23.62 -3.37
CA LEU A 425 4.61 22.85 -2.46
C LEU A 425 5.27 22.75 -1.09
N PHE A 426 5.74 23.87 -0.55
CA PHE A 426 6.06 23.91 0.87
C PHE A 426 4.75 23.86 1.65
N ALA A 427 4.58 22.86 2.51
CA ALA A 427 3.53 22.76 3.52
C ALA A 427 2.16 22.18 3.11
N THR A 428 2.12 20.96 2.58
CA THR A 428 1.01 20.07 2.97
C THR A 428 1.56 19.00 3.91
N ALA A 429 1.02 18.95 5.13
CA ALA A 429 1.25 17.86 6.05
C ALA A 429 1.03 16.51 5.33
N PRO A 430 1.72 15.43 5.74
CA PRO A 430 1.64 14.09 5.14
C PRO A 430 0.30 13.39 5.41
N LEU A 431 -0.80 14.14 5.39
CA LEU A 431 -2.14 13.64 5.64
C LEU A 431 -2.61 12.95 4.35
N PRO A 432 -3.03 11.68 4.40
CA PRO A 432 -3.44 10.88 3.28
C PRO A 432 -4.66 11.57 2.68
N ARG A 433 -4.45 12.16 1.51
CA ARG A 433 -5.51 12.16 0.51
C ARG A 433 -5.84 10.69 0.23
N VAL A 434 -7.04 10.41 -0.26
CA VAL A 434 -7.56 9.04 -0.29
C VAL A 434 -6.59 8.10 -1.03
N PHE A 435 -6.08 7.09 -0.31
CA PHE A 435 -5.16 6.09 -0.84
C PHE A 435 -5.94 5.21 -1.82
N LEU A 436 -5.73 5.39 -3.12
CA LEU A 436 -5.97 4.30 -4.04
C LEU A 436 -4.78 3.36 -3.88
N LEU A 437 -5.06 2.14 -3.43
CA LEU A 437 -4.05 1.11 -3.23
C LEU A 437 -3.34 0.81 -4.57
N ASP A 438 -2.05 0.49 -4.56
CA ASP A 438 -1.24 0.26 -5.77
C ASP A 438 -1.89 -0.73 -6.75
N TRP A 439 -2.61 -1.72 -6.22
CA TRP A 439 -3.37 -2.69 -7.02
C TRP A 439 -4.45 -2.04 -7.90
N TYR A 440 -5.01 -0.89 -7.52
CA TYR A 440 -6.06 -0.20 -8.29
C TYR A 440 -5.50 0.38 -9.59
N ALA A 441 -4.30 0.95 -9.55
CA ALA A 441 -3.62 1.43 -10.75
C ALA A 441 -3.17 0.26 -11.65
N GLN A 442 -2.71 -0.84 -11.05
CA GLN A 442 -2.39 -2.08 -11.79
C GLN A 442 -3.62 -2.67 -12.48
N MET A 443 -4.76 -2.76 -11.77
CA MET A 443 -6.04 -3.21 -12.32
C MET A 443 -6.47 -2.36 -13.52
N LEU A 444 -6.37 -1.03 -13.41
CA LEU A 444 -6.72 -0.14 -14.53
C LEU A 444 -5.74 -0.30 -15.70
N ASN A 445 -4.45 -0.54 -15.45
CA ASN A 445 -3.45 -0.76 -16.50
C ASN A 445 -3.51 -2.16 -17.14
N ASP A 446 -4.29 -3.09 -16.56
CA ASP A 446 -4.46 -4.45 -17.06
C ASP A 446 -5.14 -4.46 -18.43
N THR A 447 -4.31 -4.58 -19.47
CA THR A 447 -4.78 -4.54 -20.85
C THR A 447 -5.58 -5.79 -21.21
N ALA A 448 -5.19 -6.96 -20.70
CA ALA A 448 -5.89 -8.22 -20.95
C ALA A 448 -7.31 -8.18 -20.39
N ARG A 449 -7.47 -7.75 -19.13
CA ARG A 449 -8.77 -7.48 -18.50
C ARG A 449 -9.59 -6.53 -19.36
N ASN A 450 -9.03 -5.35 -19.64
CA ASN A 450 -9.80 -4.27 -20.26
C ASN A 450 -10.29 -4.66 -21.66
N VAL A 451 -9.45 -5.31 -22.47
CA VAL A 451 -9.81 -5.81 -23.80
C VAL A 451 -10.89 -6.89 -23.70
N ALA A 452 -10.77 -7.82 -22.74
CA ALA A 452 -11.77 -8.87 -22.56
C ALA A 452 -13.14 -8.30 -22.18
N PHE A 453 -13.21 -7.38 -21.21
CA PHE A 453 -14.47 -6.72 -20.85
C PHE A 453 -15.05 -5.89 -21.99
N GLU A 454 -14.21 -5.16 -22.74
CA GLU A 454 -14.68 -4.40 -23.89
C GLU A 454 -15.28 -5.30 -24.97
N HIS A 455 -14.64 -6.42 -25.31
CA HIS A 455 -15.19 -7.39 -26.26
C HIS A 455 -16.48 -8.04 -25.76
N GLY A 456 -16.57 -8.35 -24.45
CA GLY A 456 -17.80 -8.87 -23.84
C GLY A 456 -18.96 -7.87 -23.94
N LEU A 457 -18.69 -6.60 -23.64
CA LEU A 457 -19.65 -5.49 -23.80
C LEU A 457 -20.06 -5.31 -25.25
N GLN A 458 -19.10 -5.28 -26.18
CA GLN A 458 -19.35 -5.14 -27.62
C GLN A 458 -20.28 -6.23 -28.16
N ARG A 459 -20.12 -7.48 -27.71
CA ARG A 459 -20.99 -8.60 -28.14
C ARG A 459 -22.37 -8.60 -27.48
N SER A 460 -22.48 -8.03 -26.29
CA SER A 460 -23.69 -8.09 -25.47
C SER A 460 -24.61 -6.88 -25.69
N LEU A 461 -24.04 -5.73 -26.03
CA LEU A 461 -24.79 -4.51 -26.28
C LEU A 461 -25.45 -4.54 -27.66
N ARG A 462 -26.73 -4.18 -27.69
CA ARG A 462 -27.45 -3.85 -28.92
C ARG A 462 -27.31 -2.35 -29.18
N GLU A 463 -27.41 -1.91 -30.43
CA GLU A 463 -27.40 -0.48 -30.76
C GLU A 463 -28.53 0.24 -29.99
N GLY A 464 -28.18 1.29 -29.24
CA GLY A 464 -29.13 1.98 -28.37
C GLY A 464 -29.52 1.23 -27.08
N GLY A 465 -28.73 0.22 -26.70
CA GLY A 465 -28.93 -0.53 -25.46
C GLY A 465 -28.51 0.24 -24.21
N ARG A 466 -29.00 -0.21 -23.06
CA ARG A 466 -28.76 0.39 -21.74
C ARG A 466 -27.89 -0.54 -20.90
N VAL A 467 -26.91 0.04 -20.21
CA VAL A 467 -25.98 -0.70 -19.35
C VAL A 467 -26.06 -0.23 -17.90
N VAL A 468 -25.92 -1.16 -16.95
CA VAL A 468 -25.62 -0.85 -15.56
C VAL A 468 -24.30 -1.48 -15.16
N ASP A 469 -23.41 -0.67 -14.58
CA ASP A 469 -22.08 -1.03 -14.10
C ASP A 469 -22.09 -1.08 -12.56
N LEU A 470 -21.91 -2.27 -12.00
CA LEU A 470 -21.97 -2.55 -10.58
C LEU A 470 -20.57 -2.52 -9.97
N GLY A 471 -20.32 -1.61 -9.02
CA GLY A 471 -18.98 -1.36 -8.49
C GLY A 471 -18.11 -0.66 -9.51
N CYS A 472 -18.62 0.44 -10.10
CA CYS A 472 -18.00 1.04 -11.27
C CYS A 472 -16.60 1.61 -11.00
N GLY A 473 -16.19 1.78 -9.73
CA GLY A 473 -14.95 2.43 -9.34
C GLY A 473 -14.87 3.84 -9.94
N CYS A 474 -13.81 4.10 -10.71
CA CYS A 474 -13.63 5.36 -11.44
C CYS A 474 -14.40 5.44 -12.76
N GLY A 475 -15.15 4.40 -13.13
CA GLY A 475 -16.05 4.39 -14.28
C GLY A 475 -15.45 3.87 -15.59
N LEU A 476 -14.35 3.12 -15.56
CA LEU A 476 -13.69 2.61 -16.77
C LEU A 476 -14.64 1.73 -17.62
N LEU A 477 -15.26 0.72 -17.02
CA LEU A 477 -16.16 -0.19 -17.75
C LEU A 477 -17.41 0.52 -18.27
N THR A 478 -17.97 1.43 -17.47
CA THR A 478 -19.04 2.34 -17.92
C THR A 478 -18.64 3.10 -19.19
N ARG A 479 -17.44 3.69 -19.24
CA ARG A 479 -16.94 4.41 -20.42
C ARG A 479 -16.77 3.49 -21.63
N LEU A 480 -16.26 2.27 -21.42
CA LEU A 480 -16.12 1.28 -22.48
C LEU A 480 -17.49 0.88 -23.04
N ALA A 481 -18.49 0.69 -22.19
CA ALA A 481 -19.85 0.37 -22.62
C ALA A 481 -20.48 1.49 -23.47
N LEU A 482 -20.31 2.76 -23.06
CA LEU A 482 -20.72 3.93 -23.85
C LEU A 482 -19.98 4.00 -25.19
N ARG A 483 -18.67 3.71 -25.21
CA ARG A 483 -17.87 3.64 -26.45
C ARG A 483 -18.38 2.56 -27.41
N GLN A 484 -18.90 1.45 -26.89
CA GLN A 484 -19.48 0.35 -27.66
C GLN A 484 -20.95 0.58 -28.07
N GLY A 485 -21.49 1.78 -27.86
CA GLY A 485 -22.80 2.17 -28.38
C GLY A 485 -23.97 2.05 -27.42
N ALA A 486 -23.72 1.91 -26.11
CA ALA A 486 -24.77 2.07 -25.10
C ALA A 486 -25.31 3.51 -25.14
N SER A 487 -26.64 3.67 -25.23
CA SER A 487 -27.27 5.00 -25.23
C SER A 487 -27.45 5.59 -23.83
N GLU A 488 -27.53 4.73 -22.82
CA GLU A 488 -27.59 5.12 -21.42
C GLU A 488 -26.73 4.19 -20.56
N ALA A 489 -26.04 4.78 -19.59
CA ALA A 489 -25.28 4.04 -18.61
C ALA A 489 -25.60 4.51 -17.18
N LEU A 490 -25.85 3.53 -16.30
CA LEU A 490 -25.94 3.73 -14.87
C LEU A 490 -24.72 3.12 -14.19
N ALA A 491 -23.92 3.95 -13.53
CA ALA A 491 -22.78 3.54 -12.73
C ALA A 491 -23.15 3.55 -11.25
N VAL A 492 -22.86 2.47 -10.52
CA VAL A 492 -23.14 2.36 -9.08
C VAL A 492 -21.85 2.07 -8.34
N GLU A 493 -21.50 2.93 -7.38
CA GLU A 493 -20.30 2.80 -6.57
C GLU A 493 -20.62 3.11 -5.11
N ILE A 494 -20.10 2.30 -4.17
CA ILE A 494 -20.35 2.49 -2.75
C ILE A 494 -19.37 3.47 -2.11
N ALA A 495 -18.14 3.55 -2.63
CA ALA A 495 -17.08 4.44 -2.15
C ALA A 495 -17.31 5.87 -2.67
N PRO A 496 -17.63 6.85 -1.81
CA PRO A 496 -17.99 8.20 -2.25
C PRO A 496 -16.90 8.90 -3.06
N HIS A 497 -15.64 8.63 -2.75
CA HIS A 497 -14.51 9.22 -3.45
C HIS A 497 -14.37 8.67 -4.89
N LEU A 498 -14.53 7.36 -5.10
CA LEU A 498 -14.57 6.75 -6.43
C LEU A 498 -15.81 7.20 -7.21
N ALA A 499 -16.98 7.28 -6.56
CA ALA A 499 -18.20 7.80 -7.19
C ALA A 499 -18.04 9.27 -7.63
N ARG A 500 -17.36 10.11 -6.84
CA ARG A 500 -17.01 11.49 -7.23
C ARG A 500 -16.08 11.51 -8.44
N LEU A 501 -15.08 10.64 -8.49
CA LEU A 501 -14.19 10.50 -9.64
C LEU A 501 -14.94 10.05 -10.89
N ALA A 502 -15.77 9.01 -10.77
CA ALA A 502 -16.61 8.51 -11.85
C ALA A 502 -17.51 9.61 -12.44
N ARG A 503 -18.14 10.45 -11.61
CA ARG A 503 -18.94 11.60 -12.10
C ARG A 503 -18.14 12.60 -12.94
N ARG A 504 -16.87 12.82 -12.60
CA ARG A 504 -15.99 13.71 -13.37
C ARG A 504 -15.56 13.06 -14.68
N MET A 505 -15.26 11.77 -14.64
CA MET A 505 -14.83 10.99 -15.81
C MET A 505 -15.98 10.68 -16.79
N LEU A 506 -17.21 10.67 -16.29
CA LEU A 506 -18.42 10.26 -17.03
C LEU A 506 -19.52 11.33 -16.95
N PRO A 507 -19.32 12.55 -17.48
CA PRO A 507 -20.37 13.58 -17.47
C PRO A 507 -21.65 13.14 -18.22
N GLU A 508 -21.55 12.15 -19.11
CA GLU A 508 -22.65 11.57 -19.86
C GLU A 508 -23.42 10.44 -19.15
N ALA A 509 -22.90 9.89 -18.04
CA ALA A 509 -23.51 8.77 -17.33
C ALA A 509 -24.18 9.20 -16.03
N LYS A 510 -25.19 8.45 -15.59
CA LYS A 510 -25.76 8.61 -14.25
C LYS A 510 -24.90 7.84 -13.25
N VAL A 511 -24.39 8.51 -12.22
CA VAL A 511 -23.58 7.88 -11.16
C VAL A 511 -24.29 7.94 -9.81
N ILE A 512 -24.66 6.77 -9.28
CA ILE A 512 -25.23 6.60 -7.94
C ILE A 512 -24.11 6.24 -6.97
N CYS A 513 -24.02 7.01 -5.88
CA CYS A 513 -23.17 6.67 -4.75
C CYS A 513 -24.04 5.93 -3.71
N GLY A 514 -23.83 4.64 -3.50
CA GLY A 514 -24.60 3.88 -2.51
C GLY A 514 -24.54 2.37 -2.70
N ASP A 515 -25.21 1.64 -1.79
CA ASP A 515 -25.34 0.18 -1.87
C ASP A 515 -26.20 -0.21 -3.08
N LEU A 516 -25.63 -1.01 -3.98
CA LEU A 516 -26.30 -1.47 -5.18
C LEU A 516 -27.58 -2.28 -4.90
N ARG A 517 -27.70 -2.92 -3.73
CA ARG A 517 -28.92 -3.66 -3.32
C ARG A 517 -30.10 -2.73 -3.06
N ALA A 518 -29.85 -1.45 -2.81
CA ALA A 518 -30.89 -0.42 -2.69
C ALA A 518 -31.30 0.17 -4.05
N VAL A 519 -30.56 -0.11 -5.12
CA VAL A 519 -30.87 0.39 -6.46
C VAL A 519 -32.03 -0.40 -7.05
N MET A 520 -33.05 0.33 -7.50
CA MET A 520 -34.28 -0.18 -8.09
C MET A 520 -34.63 0.71 -9.29
N VAL A 521 -35.16 0.10 -10.34
CA VAL A 521 -35.68 0.79 -11.52
C VAL A 521 -37.05 0.20 -11.88
N ASP A 522 -37.87 0.98 -12.57
CA ASP A 522 -39.13 0.48 -13.10
C ASP A 522 -38.87 -0.59 -14.18
N GLU A 523 -39.84 -1.48 -14.42
CA GLU A 523 -39.66 -2.59 -15.37
C GLU A 523 -39.34 -2.11 -16.80
N ALA A 524 -39.97 -1.01 -17.23
CA ALA A 524 -39.69 -0.35 -18.50
C ALA A 524 -38.28 0.29 -18.53
N GLU A 525 -37.69 0.53 -17.36
CA GLU A 525 -36.40 1.18 -17.19
C GLU A 525 -35.23 0.21 -16.98
N ARG A 526 -35.46 -1.09 -17.12
CA ARG A 526 -34.44 -2.12 -16.93
C ARG A 526 -33.38 -2.11 -18.04
N PHE A 527 -32.20 -2.61 -17.70
CA PHE A 527 -30.99 -2.60 -18.53
C PHE A 527 -30.88 -3.86 -19.39
N ASP A 528 -30.30 -3.70 -20.59
CA ASP A 528 -30.01 -4.80 -21.51
C ASP A 528 -28.76 -5.58 -21.07
N VAL A 529 -27.80 -4.89 -20.46
CA VAL A 529 -26.55 -5.48 -19.95
C VAL A 529 -26.29 -5.02 -18.51
N VAL A 530 -26.01 -5.98 -17.64
CA VAL A 530 -25.39 -5.73 -16.33
C VAL A 530 -23.93 -6.14 -16.45
N VAL A 531 -23.01 -5.22 -16.18
CA VAL A 531 -21.57 -5.53 -16.06
C VAL A 531 -21.14 -5.39 -14.61
N ALA A 532 -20.35 -6.33 -14.12
CA ALA A 532 -19.78 -6.33 -12.79
C ALA A 532 -18.35 -6.88 -12.84
N GLU A 533 -17.39 -6.05 -12.49
CA GLU A 533 -16.04 -6.49 -12.19
C GLU A 533 -15.84 -6.31 -10.68
N LEU A 534 -16.33 -7.33 -9.96
CA LEU A 534 -16.33 -7.45 -8.51
C LEU A 534 -15.63 -8.77 -8.17
N LEU A 535 -14.40 -8.93 -8.67
CA LEU A 535 -13.59 -10.13 -8.53
C LEU A 535 -12.34 -9.80 -7.73
N ASP A 536 -12.09 -10.59 -6.69
CA ASP A 536 -10.80 -10.61 -5.99
C ASP A 536 -9.99 -11.84 -6.41
N ALA A 537 -8.80 -12.04 -5.82
CA ALA A 537 -7.99 -13.23 -6.07
C ALA A 537 -8.74 -14.54 -5.74
N GLY A 538 -9.71 -14.50 -4.81
CA GLY A 538 -10.59 -15.62 -4.49
C GLY A 538 -11.77 -15.82 -5.46
N GLY A 539 -12.03 -14.85 -6.33
CA GLY A 539 -13.11 -14.82 -7.32
C GLY A 539 -14.50 -14.46 -6.77
N LEU A 540 -14.71 -14.42 -5.45
CA LEU A 540 -16.04 -14.25 -4.84
C LEU A 540 -16.11 -13.16 -3.76
N GLY A 541 -14.98 -12.69 -3.23
CA GLY A 541 -14.98 -11.92 -1.98
C GLY A 541 -15.54 -10.51 -2.08
N GLU A 542 -15.72 -9.98 -3.30
CA GLU A 542 -16.42 -8.70 -3.53
C GLU A 542 -17.92 -8.86 -3.79
N LYS A 543 -18.51 -9.96 -3.29
CA LYS A 543 -19.97 -10.19 -3.25
C LYS A 543 -20.62 -10.18 -4.65
N ILE A 544 -19.89 -10.57 -5.69
CA ILE A 544 -20.40 -10.66 -7.07
C ILE A 544 -21.69 -11.49 -7.17
N VAL A 545 -21.78 -12.60 -6.44
CA VAL A 545 -22.93 -13.51 -6.46
C VAL A 545 -24.22 -12.83 -5.99
N PRO A 546 -24.34 -12.31 -4.75
CA PRO A 546 -25.58 -11.65 -4.31
C PRO A 546 -25.91 -10.41 -5.14
N PHE A 547 -24.90 -9.69 -5.66
CA PHE A 547 -25.11 -8.50 -6.48
C PHE A 547 -25.66 -8.80 -7.87
N LEU A 548 -25.12 -9.79 -8.58
CA LEU A 548 -25.69 -10.23 -9.85
C LEU A 548 -27.08 -10.87 -9.67
N ARG A 549 -27.34 -11.58 -8.56
CA ARG A 549 -28.70 -12.07 -8.23
C ARG A 549 -29.72 -10.96 -8.05
N HIS A 550 -29.34 -9.88 -7.36
CA HIS A 550 -30.17 -8.68 -7.20
C HIS A 550 -30.42 -8.01 -8.55
N ALA A 551 -29.35 -7.76 -9.31
CA ALA A 551 -29.42 -7.12 -10.60
C ALA A 551 -30.31 -7.90 -11.58
N LYS A 552 -30.18 -9.23 -11.64
CA LYS A 552 -31.05 -10.09 -12.44
C LYS A 552 -32.54 -9.96 -12.08
N SER A 553 -32.84 -9.73 -10.81
CA SER A 553 -34.22 -9.65 -10.32
C SER A 553 -34.85 -8.26 -10.49
N ARG A 554 -34.04 -7.21 -10.39
CA ARG A 554 -34.50 -5.83 -10.23
C ARG A 554 -34.07 -4.88 -11.32
N LEU A 555 -32.92 -5.12 -11.95
CA LEU A 555 -32.27 -4.19 -12.86
C LEU A 555 -32.22 -4.72 -14.30
N LEU A 556 -32.10 -6.02 -14.50
CA LEU A 556 -31.93 -6.64 -15.82
C LEU A 556 -33.28 -6.94 -16.48
N ARG A 557 -33.37 -6.69 -17.79
CA ARG A 557 -34.50 -7.11 -18.62
C ARG A 557 -34.56 -8.65 -18.73
N PRO A 558 -35.74 -9.24 -19.00
CA PRO A 558 -35.87 -10.69 -19.17
C PRO A 558 -34.95 -11.30 -20.24
N ASP A 559 -34.64 -10.55 -21.30
CA ASP A 559 -33.75 -10.95 -22.41
C ASP A 559 -32.37 -10.29 -22.33
N GLY A 560 -32.07 -9.60 -21.23
CA GLY A 560 -30.75 -9.03 -20.96
C GLY A 560 -29.76 -10.07 -20.48
N CYS A 561 -28.48 -9.70 -20.41
CA CYS A 561 -27.41 -10.59 -19.93
C CYS A 561 -26.51 -9.93 -18.88
N CYS A 562 -25.80 -10.78 -18.14
CA CYS A 562 -24.78 -10.37 -17.18
C CYS A 562 -23.38 -10.59 -17.77
N ILE A 563 -22.44 -9.72 -17.42
CA ILE A 563 -21.00 -9.88 -17.68
C ILE A 563 -20.30 -9.80 -16.30
N PRO A 564 -19.61 -10.86 -15.84
CA PRO A 564 -19.43 -12.16 -16.49
C PRO A 564 -20.75 -12.96 -16.61
N ARG A 565 -20.82 -13.83 -17.64
CA ARG A 565 -21.93 -14.77 -17.85
C ARG A 565 -21.80 -16.01 -16.98
N ARG A 566 -20.57 -16.47 -16.80
CA ARG A 566 -20.22 -17.66 -16.01
C ARG A 566 -18.90 -17.45 -15.28
N LEU A 567 -18.78 -17.99 -14.08
CA LEU A 567 -17.55 -18.01 -13.30
C LEU A 567 -17.27 -19.43 -12.81
N ARG A 568 -16.11 -19.98 -13.16
CA ARG A 568 -15.61 -21.25 -12.63
C ARG A 568 -14.50 -21.00 -11.64
N ILE A 569 -14.56 -21.64 -10.49
CA ILE A 569 -13.47 -21.65 -9.50
C ILE A 569 -12.76 -22.99 -9.61
N ARG A 570 -11.44 -22.98 -9.80
CA ARG A 570 -10.61 -24.19 -9.94
C ARG A 570 -9.56 -24.22 -8.86
N SER A 571 -9.17 -25.41 -8.43
CA SER A 571 -8.27 -25.57 -7.28
C SER A 571 -7.28 -26.72 -7.43
N VAL A 572 -6.15 -26.58 -6.73
CA VAL A 572 -5.05 -27.55 -6.67
C VAL A 572 -4.40 -27.51 -5.28
N LEU A 573 -3.92 -28.65 -4.80
CA LEU A 573 -3.05 -28.70 -3.62
C LEU A 573 -1.62 -28.31 -4.02
N LEU A 574 -0.95 -27.55 -3.16
CA LEU A 574 0.41 -27.09 -3.35
C LEU A 574 1.33 -27.60 -2.25
N ASP A 575 2.57 -27.83 -2.66
CA ASP A 575 3.73 -28.04 -1.81
C ASP A 575 4.64 -26.81 -1.92
N VAL A 576 4.64 -25.96 -0.90
CA VAL A 576 5.41 -24.71 -0.87
C VAL A 576 6.60 -24.82 0.09
N HIS A 577 7.79 -24.42 -0.35
CA HIS A 577 9.00 -24.45 0.50
C HIS A 577 9.70 -23.09 0.48
N LEU A 578 10.17 -22.64 1.65
CA LEU A 578 10.99 -21.42 1.75
C LEU A 578 12.45 -21.64 1.31
N SER A 579 12.92 -22.88 1.09
CA SER A 579 14.29 -23.13 0.60
C SER A 579 14.55 -24.54 0.02
N LYS A 580 15.00 -24.60 -1.25
CA LYS A 580 15.84 -25.72 -1.74
C LYS A 580 17.28 -25.32 -2.08
N GLY A 581 17.59 -24.02 -2.20
CA GLY A 581 18.89 -23.51 -2.67
C GLY A 581 20.00 -23.32 -1.63
N HIS A 582 19.69 -23.10 -0.34
CA HIS A 582 20.65 -22.51 0.61
C HIS A 582 21.22 -23.45 1.70
N ARG A 583 20.90 -24.75 1.67
CA ARG A 583 21.37 -25.75 2.66
C ARG A 583 21.05 -25.39 4.13
N VAL A 584 20.03 -24.55 4.33
CA VAL A 584 19.47 -24.17 5.63
C VAL A 584 18.01 -24.62 5.64
N ASP A 585 17.66 -25.40 6.65
CA ASP A 585 16.27 -25.80 6.90
C ASP A 585 15.50 -24.62 7.51
N LEU A 586 14.45 -24.17 6.81
CA LEU A 586 13.58 -23.08 7.22
C LEU A 586 12.13 -23.55 7.46
N ALA A 587 11.91 -24.85 7.68
CA ALA A 587 10.59 -25.43 7.87
C ALA A 587 9.81 -24.76 9.02
N ALA A 588 10.49 -24.24 10.04
CA ALA A 588 9.87 -23.49 11.13
C ALA A 588 9.23 -22.16 10.69
N TRP A 589 9.68 -21.56 9.57
CA TRP A 589 9.14 -20.33 8.99
C TRP A 589 8.01 -20.58 7.99
N GLU A 590 7.94 -21.76 7.37
CA GLU A 590 6.92 -22.10 6.35
C GLU A 590 5.47 -21.83 6.81
N PRO A 591 5.06 -22.14 8.06
CA PRO A 591 3.70 -21.86 8.52
C PRO A 591 3.36 -20.36 8.55
N PHE A 592 4.37 -19.48 8.59
CA PHE A 592 4.21 -18.03 8.61
C PHE A 592 4.30 -17.40 7.22
N TRP A 593 4.78 -18.14 6.21
CA TRP A 593 4.65 -17.75 4.80
C TRP A 593 3.18 -17.66 4.40
N LEU A 594 2.39 -18.62 4.87
CA LEU A 594 0.94 -18.69 4.66
C LEU A 594 0.17 -18.85 5.98
N PRO A 595 0.02 -17.76 6.74
CA PRO A 595 -0.67 -17.75 8.03
C PRO A 595 -2.20 -17.89 7.89
N ALA A 596 -2.76 -17.88 6.68
CA ALA A 596 -4.18 -18.00 6.45
C ALA A 596 -4.68 -19.44 6.63
N ARG A 597 -5.77 -19.66 7.38
CA ARG A 597 -6.39 -20.98 7.53
C ARG A 597 -7.49 -21.24 6.51
N ALA A 598 -7.27 -22.23 5.66
CA ALA A 598 -8.28 -22.70 4.72
C ALA A 598 -9.57 -23.15 5.44
N SER A 599 -9.46 -23.80 6.61
CA SER A 599 -10.59 -24.26 7.44
C SER A 599 -11.38 -23.15 8.14
N ARG A 600 -10.91 -21.91 8.10
CA ARG A 600 -11.65 -20.72 8.56
C ARG A 600 -12.09 -19.81 7.41
N GLY A 601 -11.83 -20.21 6.16
CA GLY A 601 -12.08 -19.39 4.98
C GLY A 601 -11.15 -18.18 4.85
N GLU A 602 -10.02 -18.20 5.53
CA GLU A 602 -8.97 -17.20 5.40
C GLU A 602 -8.06 -17.57 4.22
N TRP A 603 -7.58 -16.57 3.49
CA TRP A 603 -6.65 -16.74 2.37
C TRP A 603 -5.83 -15.47 2.14
N LEU A 604 -4.75 -15.60 1.38
CA LEU A 604 -3.94 -14.47 0.91
C LEU A 604 -3.88 -14.47 -0.62
N GLY A 605 -3.89 -13.26 -1.20
CA GLY A 605 -3.47 -13.09 -2.59
C GLY A 605 -1.97 -13.35 -2.70
N ILE A 606 -1.60 -14.31 -3.54
CA ILE A 606 -0.21 -14.69 -3.83
C ILE A 606 -0.06 -14.78 -5.33
N ASP A 607 0.91 -14.04 -5.87
CA ASP A 607 1.35 -14.26 -7.24
C ASP A 607 2.22 -15.53 -7.27
N LEU A 608 1.63 -16.63 -7.73
CA LEU A 608 2.34 -17.89 -7.92
C LEU A 608 3.25 -17.87 -9.16
N ASP A 609 3.17 -16.83 -10.00
CA ASP A 609 4.12 -16.58 -11.09
C ASP A 609 5.29 -15.69 -10.65
N ALA A 610 5.12 -14.91 -9.58
CA ALA A 610 6.14 -14.06 -8.95
C ALA A 610 6.25 -14.33 -7.44
N GLY A 611 6.93 -15.40 -7.03
CA GLY A 611 7.11 -15.74 -5.62
C GLY A 611 7.75 -17.11 -5.37
N ALA A 612 7.49 -17.66 -4.16
CA ALA A 612 7.95 -18.93 -3.61
C ALA A 612 8.13 -20.10 -4.60
N GLU A 613 9.10 -20.97 -4.33
CA GLU A 613 9.16 -22.29 -4.97
C GLU A 613 7.96 -23.14 -4.53
N TRP A 614 7.05 -23.41 -5.45
CA TRP A 614 5.92 -24.30 -5.22
C TRP A 614 5.84 -25.42 -6.27
N GLN A 615 5.26 -26.55 -5.87
CA GLN A 615 4.94 -27.65 -6.78
C GLN A 615 3.48 -28.06 -6.60
N PRO A 616 2.76 -28.40 -7.69
CA PRO A 616 1.45 -29.01 -7.55
C PRO A 616 1.59 -30.36 -6.86
N ALA A 617 0.78 -30.58 -5.85
CA ALA A 617 0.71 -31.83 -5.11
C ALA A 617 -0.46 -32.71 -5.57
N SER A 618 -1.39 -32.17 -6.35
CA SER A 618 -2.57 -32.89 -6.86
C SER A 618 -2.92 -32.59 -8.32
N ASN A 619 -3.92 -33.29 -8.85
CA ASN A 619 -4.68 -32.83 -10.01
C ASN A 619 -5.43 -31.52 -9.73
N ILE A 620 -5.82 -30.82 -10.80
CA ILE A 620 -6.72 -29.66 -10.73
C ILE A 620 -8.16 -30.17 -10.71
N ILE A 621 -8.98 -29.59 -9.84
CA ILE A 621 -10.42 -29.85 -9.77
C ILE A 621 -11.23 -28.60 -10.06
N ASP A 622 -12.45 -28.80 -10.56
CA ASP A 622 -13.46 -27.74 -10.66
C ASP A 622 -14.22 -27.70 -9.33
N LEU A 623 -14.15 -26.56 -8.65
CA LEU A 623 -14.73 -26.37 -7.32
C LEU A 623 -16.17 -25.85 -7.42
N PHE A 624 -16.35 -24.71 -8.07
CA PHE A 624 -17.65 -24.09 -8.29
C PHE A 624 -17.82 -23.74 -9.75
N ASP A 625 -19.05 -23.85 -10.23
CA ASP A 625 -19.40 -23.52 -11.60
C ASP A 625 -20.69 -22.67 -11.63
N LEU A 626 -20.51 -21.36 -11.63
CA LEU A 626 -21.56 -20.37 -11.40
C LEU A 626 -22.06 -19.82 -12.72
N ASN A 627 -23.25 -20.25 -13.15
CA ASN A 627 -23.92 -19.75 -14.35
C ASN A 627 -24.86 -18.58 -14.01
N PHE A 628 -24.45 -17.34 -14.29
CA PHE A 628 -25.27 -16.15 -14.02
C PHE A 628 -26.43 -15.98 -15.03
N GLU A 629 -26.35 -16.62 -16.20
CA GLU A 629 -27.47 -16.71 -17.14
C GLU A 629 -28.54 -17.72 -16.68
N GLY A 630 -28.14 -18.73 -15.90
CA GLY A 630 -29.01 -19.77 -15.33
C GLY A 630 -29.99 -19.28 -14.27
N SER A 631 -30.91 -20.13 -13.83
CA SER A 631 -31.92 -19.75 -12.84
C SER A 631 -31.31 -19.43 -11.47
N HIS A 632 -32.03 -18.71 -10.60
CA HIS A 632 -31.59 -18.52 -9.22
C HIS A 632 -31.40 -19.83 -8.45
N SER A 633 -32.16 -20.89 -8.79
CA SER A 633 -31.97 -22.22 -8.20
C SER A 633 -30.68 -22.88 -8.65
N ASP A 634 -30.28 -22.71 -9.92
CA ASP A 634 -29.03 -23.29 -10.45
C ASP A 634 -27.82 -22.71 -9.72
N LEU A 635 -27.83 -21.39 -9.45
CA LEU A 635 -26.79 -20.73 -8.66
C LEU A 635 -26.75 -21.22 -7.21
N ILE A 636 -27.91 -21.44 -6.58
CA ILE A 636 -27.98 -21.96 -5.22
C ILE A 636 -27.44 -23.39 -5.16
N GLU A 637 -27.79 -24.23 -6.14
CA GLU A 637 -27.29 -25.60 -6.26
C GLU A 637 -25.79 -25.64 -6.49
N ALA A 638 -25.25 -24.74 -7.33
CA ALA A 638 -23.82 -24.65 -7.61
C ALA A 638 -22.99 -24.27 -6.37
N LEU A 639 -23.56 -23.52 -5.43
CA LEU A 639 -22.89 -23.08 -4.18
C LEU A 639 -23.10 -24.02 -3.00
N GLN A 640 -23.79 -25.14 -3.18
CA GLN A 640 -23.98 -26.12 -2.10
C GLN A 640 -22.65 -26.69 -1.63
N GLU A 641 -22.58 -26.98 -0.33
CA GLU A 641 -21.47 -27.69 0.28
C GLU A 641 -21.30 -29.08 -0.38
N ARG A 642 -20.06 -29.40 -0.77
CA ARG A 642 -19.72 -30.64 -1.51
C ARG A 642 -18.42 -31.22 -1.01
N GLU A 643 -18.27 -32.53 -1.16
CA GLU A 643 -17.01 -33.23 -0.98
C GLU A 643 -16.28 -33.32 -2.31
N HIS A 644 -15.02 -32.92 -2.31
CA HIS A 644 -14.13 -32.93 -3.47
C HIS A 644 -12.95 -33.85 -3.20
N LEU A 645 -12.61 -34.67 -4.19
CA LEU A 645 -11.47 -35.59 -4.14
C LEU A 645 -10.29 -34.98 -4.91
N PHE A 646 -9.17 -34.78 -4.20
CA PHE A 646 -7.88 -34.44 -4.79
C PHE A 646 -7.06 -35.72 -4.95
N GLU A 647 -6.69 -36.07 -6.17
CA GLU A 647 -5.75 -37.16 -6.46
C GLU A 647 -4.33 -36.62 -6.33
N LEU A 648 -3.56 -37.18 -5.39
CA LEU A 648 -2.18 -36.74 -5.12
C LEU A 648 -1.23 -37.23 -6.21
N LEU A 649 -0.29 -36.37 -6.61
CA LEU A 649 0.82 -36.77 -7.46
C LEU A 649 1.74 -37.73 -6.69
N ALA A 650 2.43 -38.61 -7.40
CA ALA A 650 3.28 -39.63 -6.79
C ALA A 650 4.34 -39.00 -5.85
N ASP A 651 4.37 -39.45 -4.60
CA ASP A 651 5.28 -38.98 -3.54
C ASP A 651 5.22 -37.47 -3.25
N ALA A 652 4.09 -36.81 -3.53
CA ALA A 652 3.92 -35.39 -3.22
C ALA A 652 3.56 -35.16 -1.74
N ASP A 653 4.28 -34.22 -1.10
CA ASP A 653 3.82 -33.56 0.12
C ASP A 653 2.83 -32.44 -0.25
N TYR A 654 2.04 -31.97 0.70
CA TYR A 654 1.27 -30.74 0.54
C TYR A 654 1.20 -29.96 1.85
N ASN A 655 1.10 -28.64 1.73
CA ASN A 655 0.93 -27.74 2.88
C ASN A 655 -0.01 -26.55 2.61
N ALA A 656 -0.47 -26.38 1.36
CA ALA A 656 -1.38 -25.32 0.97
C ALA A 656 -2.42 -25.80 -0.06
N VAL A 657 -3.52 -25.05 -0.17
CA VAL A 657 -4.47 -25.11 -1.27
C VAL A 657 -4.45 -23.78 -1.99
N ALA A 658 -4.42 -23.82 -3.32
CA ALA A 658 -4.58 -22.66 -4.17
C ALA A 658 -5.84 -22.78 -5.02
N TRP A 659 -6.44 -21.64 -5.34
CA TRP A 659 -7.53 -21.56 -6.31
C TRP A 659 -7.50 -20.24 -7.06
N TRP A 660 -8.18 -20.25 -8.20
CA TRP A 660 -8.32 -19.13 -9.11
C TRP A 660 -9.66 -19.20 -9.82
N PHE A 661 -10.02 -18.13 -10.53
CA PHE A 661 -11.23 -18.10 -11.34
C PHE A 661 -10.95 -18.19 -12.83
N GLU A 662 -11.91 -18.74 -13.58
CA GLU A 662 -12.03 -18.65 -15.03
C GLU A 662 -13.41 -18.03 -15.36
N ALA A 663 -13.43 -16.89 -16.03
CA ALA A 663 -14.64 -16.15 -16.36
C ALA A 663 -14.97 -16.27 -17.86
N ASP A 664 -16.25 -16.49 -18.15
CA ASP A 664 -16.85 -16.35 -19.48
C ASP A 664 -17.50 -14.95 -19.56
N LEU A 665 -17.04 -14.13 -20.50
CA LEU A 665 -17.55 -12.77 -20.72
C LEU A 665 -18.51 -12.72 -21.92
N GLY A 666 -18.80 -13.86 -22.57
CA GLY A 666 -19.59 -13.95 -23.79
C GLY A 666 -18.80 -13.66 -25.06
N ILE A 667 -17.47 -13.84 -25.04
CA ILE A 667 -16.60 -13.60 -26.21
C ILE A 667 -16.57 -14.83 -27.12
N GLY A 668 -16.38 -16.01 -26.53
CA GLY A 668 -16.23 -17.28 -27.23
C GLY A 668 -17.52 -18.09 -27.32
N GLU A 669 -17.36 -19.40 -27.49
CA GLU A 669 -18.45 -20.36 -27.30
C GLU A 669 -18.90 -20.37 -25.83
N PRO A 670 -20.19 -20.61 -25.53
CA PRO A 670 -20.69 -20.64 -24.16
C PRO A 670 -19.86 -21.56 -23.25
N GLY A 671 -19.44 -21.06 -22.10
CA GLY A 671 -18.55 -21.77 -21.18
C GLY A 671 -17.07 -21.68 -21.55
N SER A 672 -16.67 -20.75 -22.43
CA SER A 672 -15.26 -20.49 -22.69
C SER A 672 -14.59 -19.74 -21.53
N CYS A 673 -13.30 -19.96 -21.32
CA CYS A 673 -12.51 -19.11 -20.42
C CYS A 673 -11.99 -17.91 -21.22
N ASP A 674 -12.56 -16.73 -21.00
CA ASP A 674 -12.20 -15.49 -21.69
C ASP A 674 -11.20 -14.67 -20.87
N LEU A 675 -11.28 -14.81 -19.55
CA LEU A 675 -10.43 -14.12 -18.58
C LEU A 675 -10.17 -15.06 -17.40
N THR A 676 -8.98 -15.01 -16.79
CA THR A 676 -8.64 -15.88 -15.66
C THR A 676 -7.56 -15.28 -14.79
N SER A 677 -7.61 -15.58 -13.49
CA SER A 677 -6.51 -15.35 -12.55
C SER A 677 -5.58 -16.57 -12.41
N ALA A 678 -5.65 -17.56 -13.29
CA ALA A 678 -4.81 -18.75 -13.23
C ALA A 678 -3.31 -18.42 -13.30
N PRO A 679 -2.47 -19.13 -12.53
CA PRO A 679 -1.03 -19.01 -12.67
C PRO A 679 -0.61 -19.52 -14.06
N ARG A 680 0.48 -18.99 -14.61
CA ARG A 680 0.98 -19.26 -15.98
C ARG A 680 1.01 -20.75 -16.32
N ARG A 681 1.36 -21.61 -15.36
CA ARG A 681 1.41 -23.07 -15.55
C ARG A 681 0.05 -23.70 -15.89
N PHE A 682 -1.06 -23.11 -15.44
CA PHE A 682 -2.41 -23.62 -15.62
C PHE A 682 -3.31 -22.70 -16.46
N ARG A 683 -2.79 -21.55 -16.88
CA ARG A 683 -3.50 -20.56 -17.69
C ARG A 683 -3.86 -21.14 -19.08
N PRO A 684 -5.14 -21.06 -19.52
CA PRO A 684 -5.50 -21.43 -20.87
C PRO A 684 -4.72 -20.61 -21.91
N ALA A 685 -4.22 -21.27 -22.97
CA ALA A 685 -3.30 -20.66 -23.93
C ALA A 685 -3.83 -19.41 -24.68
N LYS A 686 -5.15 -19.20 -24.66
CA LYS A 686 -5.81 -18.04 -25.28
C LYS A 686 -6.01 -16.85 -24.33
N CYS A 687 -5.69 -17.01 -23.05
CA CYS A 687 -5.84 -15.98 -22.03
C CYS A 687 -4.47 -15.38 -21.71
N ASP A 688 -4.40 -14.07 -21.75
CA ASP A 688 -3.23 -13.32 -21.33
C ASP A 688 -3.17 -13.19 -19.80
N ALA A 689 -2.01 -12.76 -19.32
CA ALA A 689 -1.77 -12.37 -17.93
C ALA A 689 -2.70 -11.24 -17.46
N THR A 690 -3.23 -11.36 -16.25
CA THR A 690 -4.05 -10.34 -15.60
C THR A 690 -3.42 -9.87 -14.30
N HIS A 691 -3.81 -8.71 -13.77
CA HIS A 691 -3.35 -8.21 -12.47
C HIS A 691 -3.79 -9.05 -11.26
N TRP A 692 -4.85 -9.85 -11.38
CA TRP A 692 -5.28 -10.73 -10.30
C TRP A 692 -4.24 -11.81 -10.04
N VAL A 693 -3.87 -11.91 -8.78
CA VAL A 693 -3.08 -13.02 -8.24
C VAL A 693 -4.00 -14.18 -7.83
N GLN A 694 -3.41 -15.27 -7.32
CA GLN A 694 -4.16 -16.45 -6.91
C GLN A 694 -4.52 -16.38 -5.42
N ALA A 695 -5.64 -16.99 -5.03
CA ALA A 695 -5.96 -17.17 -3.63
C ALA A 695 -5.28 -18.45 -3.11
N VAL A 696 -4.57 -18.32 -1.99
CA VAL A 696 -3.79 -19.40 -1.41
C VAL A 696 -4.07 -19.44 0.10
N ALA A 697 -4.24 -20.64 0.67
CA ALA A 697 -4.51 -20.86 2.09
C ALA A 697 -3.81 -22.11 2.64
N GLY A 698 -3.34 -22.05 3.89
CA GLY A 698 -2.55 -23.12 4.51
C GLY A 698 -3.41 -24.27 5.02
N LEU A 699 -2.92 -25.50 4.86
CA LEU A 699 -3.57 -26.75 5.27
C LEU A 699 -2.83 -27.51 6.39
N GLY A 700 -1.63 -27.07 6.78
CA GLY A 700 -0.71 -27.87 7.60
C GLY A 700 0.02 -28.90 6.74
N ARG A 701 1.26 -29.25 7.12
CA ARG A 701 2.08 -30.18 6.33
C ARG A 701 1.63 -31.61 6.59
N SER A 702 1.25 -32.34 5.55
CA SER A 702 0.85 -33.74 5.67
C SER A 702 1.35 -34.56 4.50
N ARG A 703 1.51 -35.86 4.77
CA ARG A 703 1.79 -36.89 3.77
C ARG A 703 0.83 -38.03 4.03
N SER A 704 -0.18 -38.17 3.20
CA SER A 704 -1.19 -39.22 3.36
C SER A 704 -1.72 -39.69 2.01
N GLY A 705 -1.41 -40.94 1.68
CA GLY A 705 -2.18 -41.72 0.70
C GLY A 705 -2.02 -41.31 -0.77
N ARG A 706 -2.96 -41.80 -1.59
CA ARG A 706 -3.07 -41.49 -3.02
C ARG A 706 -4.03 -40.33 -3.31
N SER A 707 -4.78 -39.87 -2.31
CA SER A 707 -5.83 -38.88 -2.48
C SER A 707 -6.22 -38.24 -1.15
N LEU A 708 -6.73 -37.01 -1.20
CA LEU A 708 -7.30 -36.27 -0.08
C LEU A 708 -8.75 -35.88 -0.40
N THR A 709 -9.69 -36.21 0.48
CA THR A 709 -11.08 -35.71 0.40
C THR A 709 -11.21 -34.44 1.24
N MET A 710 -11.79 -33.40 0.65
CA MET A 710 -12.08 -32.15 1.33
C MET A 710 -13.54 -31.77 1.15
N ARG A 711 -14.23 -31.49 2.25
CA ARG A 711 -15.54 -30.84 2.23
C ARG A 711 -15.36 -29.34 2.08
N VAL A 712 -15.95 -28.77 1.03
CA VAL A 712 -15.83 -27.36 0.70
C VAL A 712 -17.19 -26.69 0.77
N ARG A 713 -17.25 -25.56 1.47
CA ARG A 713 -18.47 -24.76 1.64
C ARG A 713 -18.22 -23.30 1.30
N THR A 714 -19.26 -22.60 0.88
CA THR A 714 -19.22 -21.16 0.65
C THR A 714 -20.54 -20.49 1.00
N ASP A 715 -20.47 -19.24 1.47
CA ASP A 715 -21.64 -18.36 1.62
C ASP A 715 -21.85 -17.45 0.39
N GLY A 716 -21.09 -17.68 -0.69
CA GLY A 716 -21.05 -16.84 -1.89
C GLY A 716 -20.05 -15.68 -1.79
N VAL A 717 -19.27 -15.60 -0.71
CA VAL A 717 -18.20 -14.61 -0.50
C VAL A 717 -16.91 -15.29 -0.05
N GLN A 718 -16.98 -16.15 0.96
CA GLN A 718 -15.85 -16.89 1.52
C GLN A 718 -15.93 -18.37 1.16
N ILE A 719 -14.77 -19.01 0.95
CA ILE A 719 -14.65 -20.45 0.69
C ILE A 719 -13.95 -21.09 1.89
N THR A 720 -14.62 -22.02 2.57
CA THR A 720 -14.03 -22.77 3.70
C THR A 720 -13.72 -24.21 3.28
N TRP A 721 -12.55 -24.69 3.70
CA TRP A 721 -11.98 -25.97 3.32
C TRP A 721 -11.82 -26.89 4.54
N LEU A 722 -12.56 -28.01 4.58
CA LEU A 722 -12.59 -28.92 5.73
C LEU A 722 -12.09 -30.32 5.31
N PRO A 723 -10.86 -30.72 5.69
CA PRO A 723 -10.38 -32.08 5.43
C PRO A 723 -11.20 -33.13 6.21
N GLU A 724 -11.40 -34.31 5.62
CA GLU A 724 -12.19 -35.41 6.22
C GLU A 724 -11.49 -36.04 7.44
N GLU A 725 -10.15 -36.16 7.40
CA GLU A 725 -9.34 -36.56 8.54
C GLU A 725 -8.89 -35.31 9.31
N GLU A 726 -9.32 -35.21 10.57
CA GLU A 726 -9.10 -34.07 11.47
C GLU A 726 -7.64 -33.94 11.96
N GLU A 727 -6.65 -34.43 11.20
CA GLU A 727 -5.24 -34.13 11.43
C GLU A 727 -4.92 -32.75 10.87
N SER A 728 -5.52 -31.72 11.46
CA SER A 728 -5.03 -30.35 11.34
C SER A 728 -3.68 -30.30 12.06
N VAL A 729 -2.60 -30.70 11.36
CA VAL A 729 -1.22 -30.48 11.82
C VAL A 729 -0.90 -29.00 11.62
N CYS A 730 -1.61 -28.14 12.36
CA CYS A 730 -1.21 -26.76 12.50
C CYS A 730 0.02 -26.71 13.42
N SER A 731 1.04 -25.96 13.00
CA SER A 731 2.22 -25.73 13.83
C SER A 731 1.79 -25.13 15.19
N PRO A 732 2.19 -25.72 16.33
CA PRO A 732 1.92 -25.15 17.65
C PRO A 732 2.42 -23.71 17.78
N LEU A 733 3.51 -23.36 17.07
CA LEU A 733 4.04 -21.99 17.02
C LEU A 733 3.12 -21.05 16.28
N LEU A 734 2.58 -21.48 15.14
CA LEU A 734 1.61 -20.69 14.39
C LEU A 734 0.32 -20.49 15.19
N ASP A 735 -0.10 -21.50 15.95
CA ASP A 735 -1.28 -21.43 16.80
C ASP A 735 -1.08 -20.49 17.99
N ALA A 736 0.08 -20.55 18.65
CA ALA A 736 0.44 -19.60 19.70
C ALA A 736 0.48 -18.15 19.17
N TRP A 737 1.08 -17.93 18.00
CA TRP A 737 1.09 -16.63 17.33
C TRP A 737 -0.32 -16.12 17.01
N ARG A 738 -1.18 -16.98 16.45
CA ARG A 738 -2.58 -16.64 16.17
C ARG A 738 -3.36 -16.33 17.45
N GLN A 739 -3.12 -17.07 18.54
CA GLN A 739 -3.76 -16.77 19.83
C GLN A 739 -3.35 -15.39 20.36
N GLN A 740 -2.09 -15.00 20.19
CA GLN A 740 -1.62 -13.65 20.54
C GLN A 740 -2.32 -12.56 19.71
N ALA A 741 -2.67 -12.85 18.44
CA ALA A 741 -3.39 -11.93 17.56
C ALA A 741 -4.93 -11.98 17.73
N ALA A 742 -5.49 -13.07 18.26
CA ALA A 742 -6.92 -13.36 18.22
C ALA A 742 -7.79 -12.34 18.97
N GLU A 743 -7.33 -11.81 20.10
CA GLU A 743 -8.09 -10.78 20.83
C GLU A 743 -8.17 -9.48 20.02
N ALA A 744 -7.07 -9.09 19.38
CA ALA A 744 -7.03 -7.87 18.57
C ALA A 744 -7.85 -8.04 17.27
N ASP A 745 -7.74 -9.20 16.63
CA ASP A 745 -8.50 -9.55 15.42
C ASP A 745 -10.01 -9.63 15.70
N GLN A 746 -10.44 -10.27 16.79
CA GLN A 746 -11.85 -10.34 17.16
C GLN A 746 -12.44 -8.95 17.43
N LYS A 747 -11.72 -8.10 18.16
CA LYS A 747 -12.15 -6.72 18.42
C LYS A 747 -12.20 -5.88 17.13
N LEU A 748 -11.27 -6.11 16.20
CA LEU A 748 -11.32 -5.47 14.89
C LEU A 748 -12.57 -5.90 14.13
N ARG A 749 -12.87 -7.20 14.05
CA ARG A 749 -14.10 -7.73 13.41
C ARG A 749 -15.38 -7.20 14.07
N ASP A 750 -15.39 -7.05 15.40
CA ASP A 750 -16.53 -6.50 16.14
C ASP A 750 -16.75 -5.03 15.80
N LEU A 751 -15.67 -4.25 15.74
CA LEU A 751 -15.69 -2.86 15.34
C LEU A 751 -16.11 -2.69 13.88
N GLU A 752 -15.62 -3.54 12.98
CA GLU A 752 -16.03 -3.57 11.57
C GLU A 752 -17.52 -3.82 11.42
N ARG A 753 -18.06 -4.82 12.12
CA ARG A 753 -19.51 -5.11 12.12
C ARG A 753 -20.32 -3.95 12.68
N HIS A 754 -19.83 -3.30 13.71
CA HIS A 754 -20.48 -2.13 14.31
C HIS A 754 -20.54 -0.95 13.33
N LEU A 755 -19.44 -0.69 12.61
CA LEU A 755 -19.35 0.38 11.61
C LEU A 755 -20.17 0.06 10.35
N ASP A 756 -20.14 -1.19 9.88
CA ASP A 756 -20.96 -1.67 8.74
C ASP A 756 -22.46 -1.56 9.04
N ALA A 757 -22.89 -1.91 10.26
CA ALA A 757 -24.27 -1.74 10.71
C ALA A 757 -24.74 -0.27 10.77
N GLY A 758 -23.80 0.67 10.89
CA GLY A 758 -24.06 2.11 10.87
C GLY A 758 -24.16 2.72 9.45
N GLY A 759 -23.83 1.96 8.40
CA GLY A 759 -23.87 2.42 7.01
C GLY A 759 -22.74 3.37 6.59
N ASP A 760 -21.73 3.57 7.43
CA ASP A 760 -20.61 4.49 7.17
C ASP A 760 -19.42 3.77 6.50
N VAL A 761 -19.71 3.22 5.31
CA VAL A 761 -18.79 2.36 4.53
C VAL A 761 -17.56 3.12 4.05
N ALA A 762 -17.70 4.42 3.77
CA ALA A 762 -16.62 5.29 3.32
C ALA A 762 -15.53 5.46 4.38
N ARG A 763 -15.95 5.70 5.63
CA ARG A 763 -15.05 5.84 6.77
C ARG A 763 -14.38 4.53 7.15
N LEU A 764 -15.13 3.42 7.10
CA LEU A 764 -14.58 2.08 7.32
C LEU A 764 -13.43 1.79 6.34
N ALA A 765 -13.60 2.12 5.06
CA ALA A 765 -12.57 1.93 4.05
C ALA A 765 -11.35 2.83 4.28
N ALA A 766 -11.54 4.12 4.56
CA ALA A 766 -10.43 5.05 4.80
C ALA A 766 -9.60 4.69 6.04
N VAL A 767 -10.28 4.30 7.13
CA VAL A 767 -9.66 3.92 8.40
C VAL A 767 -8.94 2.57 8.28
N LYS A 768 -9.51 1.59 7.57
CA LYS A 768 -8.83 0.32 7.23
C LYS A 768 -7.54 0.55 6.44
N SER A 769 -7.59 1.40 5.41
CA SER A 769 -6.40 1.72 4.61
C SER A 769 -5.31 2.42 5.44
N ALA A 770 -5.68 3.39 6.29
CA ALA A 770 -4.72 4.05 7.17
C ALA A 770 -4.10 3.09 8.20
N ALA A 771 -4.92 2.23 8.80
CA ALA A 771 -4.49 1.19 9.72
C ALA A 771 -3.54 0.19 9.08
N LEU A 772 -3.87 -0.32 7.89
CA LEU A 772 -3.02 -1.24 7.12
C LEU A 772 -1.66 -0.59 6.81
N CYS A 773 -1.64 0.65 6.31
CA CYS A 773 -0.40 1.39 6.03
C CYS A 773 0.47 1.59 7.28
N LEU A 774 -0.13 1.98 8.40
CA LEU A 774 0.58 2.17 9.67
C LEU A 774 1.03 0.85 10.29
N SER A 775 0.30 -0.24 10.03
CA SER A 775 0.61 -1.57 10.56
C SER A 775 1.71 -2.28 9.77
N ALA A 776 1.79 -2.07 8.46
CA ALA A 776 2.80 -2.71 7.64
C ALA A 776 4.20 -2.17 7.99
N GLN A 777 4.40 -0.85 7.91
CA GLN A 777 5.72 -0.22 8.08
C GLN A 777 5.61 1.18 8.72
N PRO A 778 5.36 1.29 10.05
CA PRO A 778 5.23 2.58 10.73
C PRO A 778 6.48 3.45 10.59
N ARG A 779 7.67 2.83 10.52
CA ARG A 779 8.96 3.52 10.36
C ARG A 779 9.10 4.22 9.02
N ARG A 780 8.45 3.74 7.95
CA ARG A 780 8.42 4.42 6.64
C ARG A 780 7.80 5.81 6.69
N PHE A 781 6.89 6.03 7.64
CA PHE A 781 6.25 7.33 7.83
C PHE A 781 7.02 8.23 8.82
N GLY A 782 8.21 7.81 9.26
CA GLY A 782 8.99 8.50 10.29
C GLY A 782 8.36 8.41 11.68
N LEU A 783 7.56 7.36 11.93
CA LEU A 783 6.89 7.12 13.19
C LEU A 783 7.62 6.00 13.93
N GLU A 784 8.04 6.29 15.16
CA GLU A 784 8.16 5.21 16.14
C GLU A 784 6.74 4.71 16.41
N ALA A 785 6.54 3.40 16.34
CA ALA A 785 5.24 2.74 16.48
C ALA A 785 4.77 2.77 17.95
N THR A 786 4.63 3.96 18.52
CA THR A 786 4.05 4.17 19.85
C THR A 786 2.58 4.57 19.70
N PRO A 787 1.68 4.02 20.53
CA PRO A 787 0.26 4.37 20.52
C PRO A 787 0.01 5.89 20.57
N GLU A 788 0.84 6.63 21.30
CA GLU A 788 0.72 8.08 21.48
C GLU A 788 1.03 8.89 20.23
N VAL A 789 2.04 8.53 19.45
CA VAL A 789 2.42 9.24 18.21
C VAL A 789 1.38 9.02 17.12
N VAL A 790 0.93 7.78 16.98
CA VAL A 790 -0.12 7.38 16.04
C VAL A 790 -1.44 8.08 16.41
N SER A 791 -1.84 8.08 17.68
CA SER A 791 -3.04 8.79 18.15
C SER A 791 -3.01 10.31 17.87
N ARG A 792 -1.84 10.95 17.98
CA ARG A 792 -1.70 12.40 17.69
C ARG A 792 -1.79 12.72 16.20
N LEU A 793 -1.17 11.91 15.34
CA LEU A 793 -1.31 12.04 13.90
C LEU A 793 -2.75 11.86 13.46
N LEU A 794 -3.47 10.93 14.07
CA LEU A 794 -4.81 10.57 13.61
C LEU A 794 -5.89 11.55 14.09
N LYS A 795 -5.64 12.23 15.21
CA LYS A 795 -6.39 13.43 15.59
C LYS A 795 -6.20 14.60 14.60
N ALA A 796 -5.08 14.68 13.90
CA ALA A 796 -4.87 15.69 12.86
C ALA A 796 -5.39 15.27 11.48
N LEU A 797 -5.77 13.99 11.34
CA LEU A 797 -6.22 13.36 10.10
C LEU A 797 -7.74 13.31 9.96
N PHE A 798 -8.44 13.11 11.08
CA PHE A 798 -9.86 12.73 11.12
C PHE A 798 -10.72 13.64 12.00
N VAL A 799 -10.11 14.61 12.69
CA VAL A 799 -10.78 15.70 13.42
C VAL A 799 -10.35 16.99 12.77
#